data_AF-A0A9E3NRA4-F1
#
_entry.id   AF-A0A9E3NRA4-F1
#
_cell.length_a   1.000
_cell.length_b   1.000
_cell.length_c   1.000
_cell.angle_alpha   90.00
_cell.angle_beta   90.00
_cell.angle_gamma   90.00
#
_symmetry.space_group_name_H-M   'P 1'
#
loop_
_entity.id
_entity.type
_entity.pdbx_description
1 polymer ?
#
loop_
_entity_poly.entity_id
_entity_poly.type
_entity_poly.pdbx_seq_one_letter_code
_entity_poly.pdbx_strand_id
1 'polypeptide(L)'
;MITGRWYASFALALAIGGAACGDGGAAAAPPEVASACVEGFAMDPSLGACVEIAAADCPANTMPEIGKAECQPVGWSAACPEGFERDATGWGCVDRVPRAACAGATREDIKTGSCVPIGDCNAPFPPPAATLFVDDDGAEDATHFKTLGAAMAAAAAGATIAVEEGAYAEVIEFEKNDVTVVGRCAEKVKFTKPGGPSGPAGRRAGVFVPGLTGAKLRGVTVSGFRGGVLMEDGELTIEDALIDGNDTLGVYLRFGGKATFRRSKVSNVTAGDELGSGLIVYDGSVLAFEDSAIVDNFFRHATVDGKGSKLEAKRTVFARNTPRIGQEDAAGIAVIDGAALALSQSAVLDSDHRGVMVEGEGSRADLDQSVVRRVAGTLKKSGGVGIWAAASGTVKLTNSAVTDAQVLGLYVTGGPLESAPARPGKAILEKTTFIGVPEGQPVEFGRCVSAAEAGVLEMRDAAVIDCPQAGVALQTSSIGTFERLYVKGSRPLQSKLNAFGGFGVIVEEKSQATITSSSFVGNTLAGLTTVLDAETTAEAVLVRDTREIPELTAGAGLQIARGGRLTISRSAFASNTVEAVLVASGGLLAMSASTVHGTRSVDGTFGHGIAVFPEARAELDGVAIFDNPGVGLVADGGQAFVRGGLFARNAVAVHAQNGTTITQSDVAPADLGGGEMRISSSTRFAENGTRVGSGLIELPNPPIE
;
A
#
# COMPACT_ATOMS: atom_id res chain seq x y z
N MET A 1 -26.35 -30.89 19.48
CA MET A 1 -26.29 -31.86 20.60
C MET A 1 -24.87 -31.83 21.17
N ILE A 2 -24.78 -31.90 22.50
CA ILE A 2 -23.60 -31.89 23.38
C ILE A 2 -23.04 -30.49 23.72
N THR A 3 -23.67 -29.93 24.76
CA THR A 3 -23.18 -28.82 25.59
C THR A 3 -22.41 -29.38 26.79
N GLY A 4 -21.28 -28.78 27.15
CA GLY A 4 -20.54 -29.09 28.38
C GLY A 4 -20.05 -27.83 29.08
N ARG A 5 -20.82 -27.36 30.08
CA ARG A 5 -20.45 -26.30 31.04
C ARG A 5 -19.67 -26.92 32.20
N TRP A 6 -18.61 -26.26 32.66
CA TRP A 6 -18.01 -26.45 33.98
C TRP A 6 -18.14 -25.16 34.79
N TYR A 7 -18.81 -25.24 35.94
CA TYR A 7 -18.81 -24.23 36.99
C TYR A 7 -17.90 -24.74 38.12
N ALA A 8 -16.91 -23.96 38.54
CA ALA A 8 -16.17 -24.19 39.77
C ALA A 8 -16.46 -23.03 40.74
N SER A 9 -17.08 -23.37 41.86
CA SER A 9 -17.38 -22.47 42.97
C SER A 9 -16.11 -22.15 43.77
N PHE A 10 -15.83 -20.87 44.01
CA PHE A 10 -14.84 -20.43 45.00
C PHE A 10 -15.55 -19.87 46.23
N ALA A 11 -15.20 -20.43 47.39
CA ALA A 11 -15.71 -20.02 48.70
C ALA A 11 -14.96 -18.79 49.21
N LEU A 12 -15.71 -17.78 49.67
CA LEU A 12 -15.22 -16.55 50.28
C LEU A 12 -15.06 -16.76 51.79
N ALA A 13 -13.84 -16.66 52.31
CA ALA A 13 -13.56 -16.61 53.75
C ALA A 13 -13.46 -15.16 54.20
N LEU A 14 -14.39 -14.75 55.08
CA LEU A 14 -14.46 -13.44 55.71
C LEU A 14 -13.52 -13.41 56.93
N ALA A 15 -12.48 -12.59 56.90
CA ALA A 15 -11.63 -12.30 58.06
C ALA A 15 -11.83 -10.84 58.50
N ILE A 16 -12.47 -10.66 59.65
CA ILE A 16 -12.64 -9.37 60.33
C ILE A 16 -11.39 -9.14 61.18
N GLY A 17 -10.58 -8.15 60.81
CA GLY A 17 -9.46 -7.66 61.60
C GLY A 17 -9.65 -6.18 61.92
N GLY A 18 -9.90 -5.86 63.19
CA GLY A 18 -9.91 -4.49 63.68
C GLY A 18 -8.49 -3.99 63.94
N ALA A 19 -8.23 -2.71 63.67
CA ALA A 19 -7.02 -2.03 64.12
C ALA A 19 -7.30 -0.57 64.51
N ALA A 20 -6.68 -0.22 65.64
CA ALA A 20 -6.71 0.97 66.45
C ALA A 20 -6.48 2.32 65.73
N CYS A 21 -7.07 3.36 66.33
CA CYS A 21 -6.72 4.76 66.13
C CYS A 21 -5.35 5.07 66.74
N GLY A 22 -4.49 5.76 65.99
CA GLY A 22 -3.23 6.33 66.48
C GLY A 22 -3.01 7.71 65.85
N ASP A 23 -3.24 8.75 66.65
CA ASP A 23 -2.92 10.15 66.33
C ASP A 23 -1.40 10.36 66.42
N GLY A 24 -0.79 10.80 65.32
CA GLY A 24 0.63 11.12 65.24
C GLY A 24 0.95 11.95 64.00
N GLY A 25 0.65 13.24 64.04
CA GLY A 25 0.97 14.19 62.97
C GLY A 25 2.46 14.45 62.85
N ALA A 26 3.12 13.72 61.95
CA ALA A 26 4.43 14.09 61.40
C ALA A 26 4.22 14.94 60.15
N ALA A 27 4.82 16.12 60.10
CA ALA A 27 4.85 16.96 58.90
C ALA A 27 5.44 16.16 57.74
N ALA A 28 4.63 15.90 56.72
CA ALA A 28 5.03 15.16 55.53
C ALA A 28 6.25 15.84 54.90
N ALA A 29 7.32 15.06 54.71
CA ALA A 29 8.49 15.51 53.96
C ALA A 29 8.03 16.06 52.60
N PRO A 30 8.66 17.14 52.09
CA PRO A 30 8.34 17.66 50.76
C PRO A 30 8.42 16.51 49.75
N PRO A 31 7.42 16.35 48.87
CA PRO A 31 7.32 15.21 47.98
C PRO A 31 8.60 15.07 47.16
N GLU A 32 9.07 13.83 47.10
CA GLU A 32 10.30 13.39 46.46
C GLU A 32 10.41 13.91 45.02
N VAL A 33 11.66 14.20 44.64
CA VAL A 33 12.13 14.76 43.37
C VAL A 33 11.36 14.18 42.18
N ALA A 34 10.90 15.06 41.29
CA ALA A 34 10.21 14.74 40.05
C ALA A 34 10.75 13.46 39.41
N SER A 35 9.88 12.45 39.29
CA SER A 35 10.20 11.20 38.59
C SER A 35 10.83 11.52 37.24
N ALA A 36 11.95 10.88 36.92
CA ALA A 36 12.58 11.01 35.62
C ALA A 36 11.54 10.81 34.51
N CYS A 37 11.63 11.60 33.43
CA CYS A 37 10.75 11.43 32.28
C CYS A 37 10.89 10.02 31.71
N VAL A 38 9.77 9.49 31.20
CA VAL A 38 9.77 8.20 30.51
C VAL A 38 10.63 8.28 29.25
N GLU A 39 11.13 7.11 28.80
CA GLU A 39 11.87 7.02 27.55
C GLU A 39 11.11 7.70 26.41
N GLY A 40 11.84 8.50 25.62
CA GLY A 40 11.25 9.31 24.55
C GLY A 40 10.99 10.77 24.91
N PHE A 41 11.04 11.12 26.20
CA PHE A 41 10.68 12.45 26.70
C PHE A 41 11.82 13.07 27.51
N ALA A 42 11.93 14.40 27.45
CA ALA A 42 12.86 15.19 28.24
C ALA A 42 12.09 16.15 29.16
N MET A 43 12.66 16.42 30.34
CA MET A 43 12.10 17.43 31.25
C MET A 43 12.34 18.82 30.65
N ASP A 44 11.27 19.57 30.40
CA ASP A 44 11.36 20.99 30.15
C ASP A 44 11.47 21.73 31.50
N PRO A 45 12.62 22.35 31.80
CA PRO A 45 12.84 22.99 33.10
C PRO A 45 11.93 24.21 33.32
N SER A 46 11.43 24.83 32.26
CA SER A 46 10.53 25.99 32.36
C SER A 46 9.09 25.57 32.68
N LEU A 47 8.67 24.39 32.20
CA LEU A 47 7.32 23.88 32.43
C LEU A 47 7.24 22.95 33.64
N GLY A 48 8.37 22.37 34.04
CA GLY A 48 8.40 21.24 34.99
C GLY A 48 7.62 20.03 34.47
N ALA A 49 7.57 19.87 33.14
CA ALA A 49 6.81 18.87 32.41
C ALA A 49 7.74 18.02 31.54
N CYS A 50 7.38 16.77 31.31
CA CYS A 50 8.02 15.97 30.27
C CYS A 50 7.45 16.36 28.90
N VAL A 51 8.31 16.63 27.94
CA VAL A 51 7.97 16.94 26.54
C VAL A 51 8.66 15.93 25.64
N GLU A 52 8.01 15.53 24.57
CA GLU A 52 8.57 14.56 23.62
C GLU A 52 9.86 15.08 22.97
N ILE A 53 10.83 14.18 22.79
CA ILE A 53 12.03 14.44 22.00
C ILE A 53 11.73 14.01 20.57
N ALA A 54 11.40 14.95 19.69
CA ALA A 54 11.16 14.66 18.29
C ALA A 54 11.64 15.83 17.41
N ALA A 55 12.13 15.52 16.20
CA ALA A 55 12.46 16.55 15.22
C ALA A 55 11.23 17.39 14.83
N ALA A 56 11.36 18.73 14.82
CA ALA A 56 10.26 19.64 14.53
C ALA A 56 9.80 19.59 13.07
N ASP A 57 10.73 19.47 12.13
CA ASP A 57 10.46 19.35 10.69
C ASP A 57 11.39 18.30 10.10
N CYS A 58 10.84 17.48 9.19
CA CYS A 58 11.60 16.44 8.53
C CYS A 58 11.57 16.60 7.02
N PRO A 59 12.73 16.50 6.34
CA PRO A 59 12.77 16.46 4.90
C PRO A 59 12.08 15.20 4.38
N ALA A 60 11.76 15.18 3.08
CA ALA A 60 11.15 14.02 2.45
C ALA A 60 11.98 12.74 2.70
N ASN A 61 11.28 11.60 2.80
CA ASN A 61 11.86 10.30 3.16
C ASN A 61 12.44 10.16 4.57
N THR A 62 12.10 11.09 5.45
CA THR A 62 12.38 10.98 6.87
C THR A 62 11.14 11.36 7.70
N MET A 63 11.05 10.88 8.92
CA MET A 63 9.95 11.18 9.84
C MET A 63 10.47 11.62 11.21
N PRO A 64 9.68 12.42 11.95
CA PRO A 64 9.91 12.57 13.38
C PRO A 64 9.60 11.22 14.08
N GLU A 65 10.34 10.89 15.12
CA GLU A 65 10.12 9.70 15.95
C GLU A 65 10.35 10.08 17.42
N ILE A 66 9.45 9.65 18.31
CA ILE A 66 9.58 9.95 19.74
C ILE A 66 10.88 9.34 20.28
N GLY A 67 11.65 10.15 21.02
CA GLY A 67 12.98 9.80 21.52
C GLY A 67 14.13 10.10 20.56
N LYS A 68 13.85 10.66 19.37
CA LYS A 68 14.86 10.99 18.37
C LYS A 68 14.79 12.47 18.02
N ALA A 69 15.81 13.23 18.42
CA ALA A 69 15.93 14.65 18.07
C ALA A 69 16.19 14.88 16.57
N GLU A 70 16.70 13.87 15.87
CA GLU A 70 16.95 13.87 14.43
C GLU A 70 15.88 13.08 13.69
N CYS A 71 15.60 13.47 12.45
CA CYS A 71 14.66 12.75 11.59
C CYS A 71 15.16 11.36 11.22
N GLN A 72 14.26 10.38 11.24
CA GLN A 72 14.58 8.98 10.98
C GLN A 72 14.16 8.58 9.56
N PRO A 73 14.94 7.78 8.81
CA PRO A 73 14.57 7.36 7.45
C PRO A 73 13.25 6.56 7.42
N VAL A 74 12.36 6.85 6.47
CA VAL A 74 11.09 6.14 6.29
C VAL A 74 10.67 6.11 4.81
N GLY A 75 9.81 5.16 4.45
CA GLY A 75 9.41 4.90 3.07
C GLY A 75 10.59 4.43 2.23
N TRP A 76 10.52 4.66 0.91
CA TRP A 76 11.61 4.33 -0.02
C TRP A 76 12.73 5.38 0.06
N SER A 77 13.51 5.31 1.13
CA SER A 77 14.58 6.28 1.47
C SER A 77 15.90 6.03 0.75
N ALA A 78 16.12 4.81 0.24
CA ALA A 78 17.26 4.49 -0.60
C ALA A 78 17.28 5.33 -1.88
N ALA A 79 18.48 5.48 -2.46
CA ALA A 79 18.62 6.08 -3.79
C ALA A 79 17.77 5.31 -4.81
N CYS A 80 17.16 6.04 -5.75
CA CYS A 80 16.40 5.42 -6.82
C CYS A 80 17.33 4.56 -7.68
N PRO A 81 16.95 3.30 -7.97
CA PRO A 81 17.74 2.43 -8.82
C PRO A 81 17.80 2.98 -10.26
N GLU A 82 18.72 2.43 -11.05
CA GLU A 82 18.85 2.78 -12.47
C GLU A 82 17.49 2.67 -13.19
N GLY A 83 17.15 3.69 -13.95
CA GLY A 83 15.88 3.80 -14.68
C GLY A 83 14.72 4.44 -13.92
N PHE A 84 14.97 4.81 -12.67
CA PHE A 84 14.04 5.59 -11.87
C PHE A 84 14.69 6.91 -11.46
N GLU A 85 13.86 7.87 -11.14
CA GLU A 85 14.28 9.12 -10.52
C GLU A 85 13.46 9.45 -9.31
N ARG A 86 13.95 10.43 -8.54
CA ARG A 86 13.24 10.89 -7.36
C ARG A 86 11.90 11.49 -7.78
N ASP A 87 10.84 11.11 -7.07
CA ASP A 87 9.56 11.78 -7.25
C ASP A 87 9.67 13.27 -6.93
N ALA A 88 8.86 14.11 -7.58
CA ALA A 88 8.88 15.56 -7.39
C ALA A 88 8.52 15.99 -5.95
N THR A 89 7.72 15.19 -5.24
CA THR A 89 7.43 15.40 -3.80
C THR A 89 8.65 15.12 -2.91
N GLY A 90 9.69 14.51 -3.48
CA GLY A 90 10.83 13.98 -2.76
C GLY A 90 10.53 12.69 -2.03
N TRP A 91 9.32 12.12 -2.14
CA TRP A 91 8.91 10.87 -1.48
C TRP A 91 8.99 9.69 -2.47
N GLY A 92 10.01 8.84 -2.32
CA GLY A 92 10.17 7.64 -3.16
C GLY A 92 10.62 7.92 -4.60
N CYS A 93 10.32 7.01 -5.52
CA CYS A 93 10.85 6.99 -6.88
C CYS A 93 9.74 6.88 -7.92
N VAL A 94 10.01 7.44 -9.11
CA VAL A 94 9.15 7.37 -10.29
C VAL A 94 9.90 6.82 -11.50
N ASP A 95 9.15 6.23 -12.41
CA ASP A 95 9.66 5.72 -13.68
C ASP A 95 10.20 6.83 -14.58
N ARG A 96 11.27 6.55 -15.34
CA ARG A 96 11.71 7.41 -16.46
C ARG A 96 11.13 6.98 -17.81
N VAL A 97 10.16 6.06 -17.82
CA VAL A 97 9.65 5.44 -19.05
C VAL A 97 9.04 6.51 -19.97
N PRO A 98 9.32 6.48 -21.29
CA PRO A 98 8.72 7.39 -22.24
C PRO A 98 7.19 7.37 -22.16
N ARG A 99 6.58 8.57 -22.13
CA ARG A 99 5.12 8.70 -22.14
C ARG A 99 4.50 8.32 -23.49
N ALA A 100 5.20 8.66 -24.57
CA ALA A 100 4.82 8.21 -25.91
C ALA A 100 5.25 6.76 -26.10
N ALA A 101 4.35 5.95 -26.66
CA ALA A 101 4.67 4.57 -27.01
C ALA A 101 5.85 4.51 -28.00
N CYS A 102 6.76 3.58 -27.78
CA CYS A 102 7.85 3.35 -28.71
C CYS A 102 7.34 2.73 -30.02
N ALA A 103 7.78 3.25 -31.18
CA ALA A 103 7.31 2.84 -32.50
C ALA A 103 8.27 1.86 -33.19
N GLY A 104 7.75 1.03 -34.10
CA GLY A 104 8.54 0.09 -34.89
C GLY A 104 9.33 -0.91 -34.02
N ALA A 105 10.53 -1.28 -34.47
CA ALA A 105 11.45 -2.17 -33.75
C ALA A 105 12.22 -1.45 -32.62
N THR A 106 11.51 -0.64 -31.84
CA THR A 106 12.04 -0.01 -30.62
C THR A 106 11.19 -0.37 -29.41
N ARG A 107 11.82 -0.38 -28.23
CA ARG A 107 11.20 -0.71 -26.95
C ARG A 107 11.43 0.37 -25.92
N GLU A 108 10.52 0.44 -24.96
CA GLU A 108 10.67 1.18 -23.73
C GLU A 108 11.85 0.60 -22.96
N ASP A 109 12.81 1.45 -22.62
CA ASP A 109 13.95 1.09 -21.80
C ASP A 109 13.93 1.89 -20.52
N ILE A 110 13.68 1.18 -19.41
CA ILE A 110 13.53 1.84 -18.11
C ILE A 110 14.83 2.55 -17.72
N LYS A 111 16.00 1.93 -17.96
CA LYS A 111 17.32 2.46 -17.59
C LYS A 111 17.60 3.83 -18.19
N THR A 112 17.41 3.95 -19.50
CA THR A 112 17.69 5.19 -20.23
C THR A 112 16.52 6.17 -20.21
N GLY A 113 15.31 5.69 -19.91
CA GLY A 113 14.09 6.49 -20.01
C GLY A 113 13.74 6.91 -21.43
N SER A 114 14.17 6.11 -22.41
CA SER A 114 14.04 6.42 -23.84
C SER A 114 13.62 5.18 -24.63
N CYS A 115 13.19 5.40 -25.88
CA CYS A 115 12.97 4.30 -26.81
C CYS A 115 14.30 3.85 -27.39
N VAL A 116 14.65 2.57 -27.20
CA VAL A 116 15.91 1.99 -27.71
C VAL A 116 15.62 0.94 -28.78
N PRO A 117 16.52 0.74 -29.76
CA PRO A 117 16.38 -0.33 -30.75
C PRO A 117 16.28 -1.71 -30.12
N ILE A 118 15.49 -2.58 -30.75
CA ILE A 118 15.41 -4.01 -30.41
C ILE A 118 16.48 -4.75 -31.22
N GLY A 119 17.63 -4.98 -30.59
CA GLY A 119 18.82 -5.57 -31.22
C GLY A 119 19.70 -4.56 -31.95
N ASP A 120 20.79 -5.06 -32.52
CA ASP A 120 21.75 -4.27 -33.31
C ASP A 120 21.70 -4.70 -34.78
N CYS A 121 21.04 -3.91 -35.62
CA CYS A 121 20.95 -4.15 -37.07
C CYS A 121 22.29 -3.96 -37.81
N ASN A 122 23.33 -3.43 -37.14
CA ASN A 122 24.67 -3.27 -37.71
C ASN A 122 25.63 -4.39 -37.29
N ALA A 123 25.16 -5.34 -36.47
CA ALA A 123 25.97 -6.49 -36.08
C ALA A 123 26.41 -7.30 -37.32
N PRO A 124 27.63 -7.87 -37.32
CA PRO A 124 28.07 -8.75 -38.39
C PRO A 124 27.07 -9.89 -38.63
N PHE A 125 26.68 -10.07 -39.89
CA PHE A 125 25.71 -11.07 -40.30
C PHE A 125 26.17 -11.75 -41.59
N PRO A 126 26.02 -13.09 -41.72
CA PRO A 126 25.45 -14.02 -40.72
C PRO A 126 26.35 -14.17 -39.48
N PRO A 127 25.79 -14.59 -38.32
CA PRO A 127 26.61 -14.84 -37.15
C PRO A 127 27.61 -15.99 -37.42
N PRO A 128 28.84 -15.96 -36.87
CA PRO A 128 29.88 -16.96 -37.19
C PRO A 128 29.51 -18.43 -36.90
N ALA A 129 28.52 -18.67 -36.04
CA ALA A 129 28.04 -20.01 -35.71
C ALA A 129 26.96 -20.54 -36.67
N ALA A 130 26.46 -19.72 -37.61
CA ALA A 130 25.44 -20.13 -38.56
C ALA A 130 25.93 -21.25 -39.47
N THR A 131 25.15 -22.32 -39.54
CA THR A 131 25.40 -23.49 -40.40
C THR A 131 24.39 -23.58 -41.53
N LEU A 132 23.23 -22.92 -41.39
CA LEU A 132 22.16 -22.86 -42.39
C LEU A 132 21.73 -21.40 -42.58
N PHE A 133 21.25 -21.07 -43.76
CA PHE A 133 20.94 -19.71 -44.19
C PHE A 133 19.56 -19.68 -44.87
N VAL A 134 18.76 -18.68 -44.55
CA VAL A 134 17.43 -18.45 -45.12
C VAL A 134 17.43 -17.10 -45.80
N ASP A 135 17.16 -17.08 -47.10
CA ASP A 135 17.10 -15.88 -47.94
C ASP A 135 16.07 -16.16 -49.06
N ASP A 136 14.96 -15.42 -49.08
CA ASP A 136 13.86 -15.63 -50.03
C ASP A 136 14.23 -15.20 -51.46
N ASP A 137 15.30 -14.42 -51.63
CA ASP A 137 15.86 -13.99 -52.91
C ASP A 137 17.15 -14.76 -53.27
N GLY A 138 17.84 -15.37 -52.31
CA GLY A 138 19.11 -16.10 -52.46
C GLY A 138 19.04 -17.44 -53.21
N ALA A 139 20.17 -17.95 -53.70
CA ALA A 139 20.19 -19.26 -54.37
C ALA A 139 20.01 -20.41 -53.36
N GLU A 140 19.24 -21.45 -53.72
CA GLU A 140 19.07 -22.63 -52.86
C GLU A 140 20.19 -23.65 -53.07
N ASP A 141 20.72 -24.17 -51.96
CA ASP A 141 21.65 -25.30 -51.94
C ASP A 141 21.49 -26.15 -50.65
N ALA A 142 22.46 -26.99 -50.31
CA ALA A 142 22.39 -27.85 -49.12
C ALA A 142 22.37 -27.07 -47.79
N THR A 143 22.75 -25.79 -47.81
CA THR A 143 22.88 -24.91 -46.65
C THR A 143 22.05 -23.64 -46.76
N HIS A 144 21.59 -23.27 -47.97
CA HIS A 144 20.76 -22.09 -48.26
C HIS A 144 19.34 -22.50 -48.66
N PHE A 145 18.35 -21.92 -48.00
CA PHE A 145 16.93 -22.24 -48.17
C PHE A 145 16.11 -20.97 -48.42
N LYS A 146 14.99 -21.10 -49.15
CA LYS A 146 14.05 -19.99 -49.35
C LYS A 146 13.13 -19.73 -48.17
N THR A 147 12.91 -20.73 -47.31
CA THR A 147 12.00 -20.66 -46.17
C THR A 147 12.66 -21.18 -44.90
N LEU A 148 12.22 -20.65 -43.76
CA LEU A 148 12.68 -21.12 -42.47
C LEU A 148 12.24 -22.57 -42.22
N GLY A 149 11.02 -22.95 -42.61
CA GLY A 149 10.54 -24.32 -42.47
C GLY A 149 11.43 -25.35 -43.16
N ALA A 150 11.95 -25.03 -44.36
CA ALA A 150 12.89 -25.91 -45.06
C ALA A 150 14.24 -26.01 -44.33
N ALA A 151 14.76 -24.89 -43.84
CA ALA A 151 15.99 -24.88 -43.04
C ALA A 151 15.84 -25.65 -41.72
N MET A 152 14.71 -25.50 -41.01
CA MET A 152 14.40 -26.23 -39.77
C MET A 152 14.31 -27.74 -40.00
N ALA A 153 13.69 -28.16 -41.12
CA ALA A 153 13.64 -29.56 -41.52
C ALA A 153 15.04 -30.14 -41.78
N ALA A 154 15.94 -29.35 -42.36
CA ALA A 154 17.34 -29.74 -42.60
C ALA A 154 18.25 -29.65 -41.36
N ALA A 155 17.91 -28.82 -40.38
CA ALA A 155 18.72 -28.57 -39.19
C ALA A 155 19.01 -29.84 -38.38
N ALA A 156 20.25 -30.01 -37.92
CA ALA A 156 20.55 -30.93 -36.84
C ALA A 156 20.30 -30.28 -35.48
N ALA A 157 20.22 -31.07 -34.40
CA ALA A 157 20.24 -30.51 -33.05
C ALA A 157 21.53 -29.68 -32.85
N GLY A 158 21.42 -28.51 -32.23
CA GLY A 158 22.55 -27.58 -32.07
C GLY A 158 22.80 -26.65 -33.27
N ALA A 159 22.07 -26.80 -34.38
CA ALA A 159 22.26 -25.96 -35.55
C ALA A 159 21.89 -24.49 -35.29
N THR A 160 22.60 -23.58 -35.95
CA THR A 160 22.23 -22.16 -36.00
C THR A 160 21.80 -21.80 -37.41
N ILE A 161 20.59 -21.24 -37.53
CA ILE A 161 19.97 -20.81 -38.77
C ILE A 161 19.99 -19.28 -38.81
N ALA A 162 20.69 -18.71 -39.79
CA ALA A 162 20.70 -17.28 -40.06
C ALA A 162 19.56 -16.93 -41.03
N VAL A 163 18.70 -15.98 -40.67
CA VAL A 163 17.61 -15.50 -41.51
C VAL A 163 17.92 -14.08 -42.00
N GLU A 164 18.01 -13.94 -43.31
CA GLU A 164 18.33 -12.69 -44.00
C GLU A 164 17.17 -11.69 -43.91
N GLU A 165 17.40 -10.44 -44.31
CA GLU A 165 16.35 -9.42 -44.38
C GLU A 165 15.21 -9.88 -45.31
N GLY A 166 13.97 -9.81 -44.82
CA GLY A 166 12.82 -10.31 -45.56
C GLY A 166 11.53 -10.39 -44.74
N ALA A 167 10.43 -10.62 -45.46
CA ALA A 167 9.12 -10.84 -44.89
C ALA A 167 8.66 -12.28 -45.17
N TYR A 168 8.72 -13.11 -44.13
CA TYR A 168 8.47 -14.54 -44.23
C TYR A 168 7.04 -14.85 -43.78
N ALA A 169 6.20 -15.29 -44.72
CA ALA A 169 4.81 -15.66 -44.46
C ALA A 169 4.72 -17.12 -43.99
N GLU A 170 5.30 -17.43 -42.84
CA GLU A 170 5.37 -18.78 -42.28
C GLU A 170 5.41 -18.79 -40.74
N VAL A 171 5.23 -19.97 -40.15
CA VAL A 171 5.31 -20.19 -38.70
C VAL A 171 6.71 -20.69 -38.34
N ILE A 172 7.26 -20.20 -37.23
CA ILE A 172 8.50 -20.71 -36.63
C ILE A 172 8.15 -21.91 -35.75
N GLU A 173 8.26 -23.12 -36.30
CA GLU A 173 7.98 -24.37 -35.58
C GLU A 173 9.30 -25.08 -35.24
N PHE A 174 9.61 -25.18 -33.95
CA PHE A 174 10.76 -25.93 -33.49
C PHE A 174 10.39 -27.41 -33.41
N GLU A 175 11.19 -28.27 -34.07
CA GLU A 175 10.99 -29.73 -34.07
C GLU A 175 12.17 -30.48 -33.44
N LYS A 176 13.27 -29.78 -33.13
CA LYS A 176 14.53 -30.36 -32.65
C LYS A 176 15.11 -29.52 -31.53
N ASN A 177 15.77 -30.18 -30.58
CA ASN A 177 16.45 -29.54 -29.46
C ASN A 177 17.63 -28.69 -29.92
N ASP A 178 17.97 -27.68 -29.12
CA ASP A 178 19.17 -26.84 -29.27
C ASP A 178 19.28 -26.10 -30.61
N VAL A 179 18.18 -25.90 -31.33
CA VAL A 179 18.18 -25.11 -32.57
C VAL A 179 18.12 -23.62 -32.23
N THR A 180 18.98 -22.84 -32.90
CA THR A 180 19.03 -21.38 -32.77
C THR A 180 18.62 -20.73 -34.09
N VAL A 181 17.61 -19.86 -34.06
CA VAL A 181 17.22 -19.01 -35.19
C VAL A 181 17.66 -17.58 -34.92
N VAL A 182 18.45 -17.00 -35.83
CA VAL A 182 18.97 -15.63 -35.72
C VAL A 182 18.60 -14.85 -36.97
N GLY A 183 17.64 -13.94 -36.86
CA GLY A 183 17.39 -12.93 -37.88
C GLY A 183 18.46 -11.84 -37.85
N ARG A 184 18.63 -11.14 -38.98
CA ARG A 184 19.52 -9.97 -39.08
C ARG A 184 19.27 -8.93 -37.98
N CYS A 185 18.02 -8.55 -37.77
CA CYS A 185 17.52 -7.83 -36.59
C CYS A 185 15.99 -7.72 -36.65
N ALA A 186 15.35 -7.36 -35.53
CA ALA A 186 13.88 -7.30 -35.45
C ALA A 186 13.27 -6.34 -36.48
N GLU A 187 13.96 -5.26 -36.85
CA GLU A 187 13.49 -4.32 -37.88
C GLU A 187 13.45 -4.94 -39.29
N LYS A 188 14.39 -5.85 -39.59
CA LYS A 188 14.65 -6.34 -40.95
C LYS A 188 14.06 -7.71 -41.24
N VAL A 189 13.82 -8.53 -40.22
CA VAL A 189 13.30 -9.89 -40.38
C VAL A 189 11.92 -10.00 -39.76
N LYS A 190 10.89 -10.16 -40.60
CA LYS A 190 9.50 -10.17 -40.16
C LYS A 190 8.81 -11.47 -40.52
N PHE A 191 8.37 -12.21 -39.52
CA PHE A 191 7.47 -13.34 -39.67
C PHE A 191 6.02 -12.87 -39.59
N THR A 192 5.21 -13.30 -40.55
CA THR A 192 3.81 -12.92 -40.69
C THR A 192 2.91 -14.12 -40.96
N LYS A 193 1.63 -13.99 -40.61
CA LYS A 193 0.62 -15.03 -40.79
C LYS A 193 0.50 -15.49 -42.26
N PRO A 194 0.67 -16.79 -42.57
CA PRO A 194 0.39 -17.34 -43.90
C PRO A 194 -1.10 -17.27 -44.24
N GLY A 195 -1.42 -16.91 -45.49
CA GLY A 195 -2.76 -17.13 -46.08
C GLY A 195 -3.86 -16.13 -45.69
N GLY A 196 -3.52 -14.96 -45.13
CA GLY A 196 -4.49 -13.91 -44.80
C GLY A 196 -5.40 -14.24 -43.59
N PRO A 197 -6.21 -13.29 -43.10
CA PRO A 197 -6.90 -13.37 -41.81
C PRO A 197 -7.84 -14.58 -41.64
N SER A 198 -8.44 -15.11 -42.72
CA SER A 198 -9.52 -16.10 -42.68
C SER A 198 -9.12 -17.57 -42.94
N GLY A 199 -7.84 -17.88 -43.14
CA GLY A 199 -7.38 -19.26 -43.39
C GLY A 199 -7.34 -20.14 -42.12
N PRO A 200 -7.38 -21.48 -42.24
CA PRO A 200 -7.21 -22.41 -41.10
C PRO A 200 -5.82 -22.29 -40.44
N ALA A 201 -4.80 -21.86 -41.19
CA ALA A 201 -3.51 -21.47 -40.63
C ALA A 201 -3.60 -20.26 -39.68
N GLY A 202 -4.67 -19.48 -39.80
CA GLY A 202 -4.90 -18.27 -39.04
C GLY A 202 -5.21 -18.45 -37.57
N ARG A 203 -5.28 -19.70 -37.08
CA ARG A 203 -5.43 -20.03 -35.66
C ARG A 203 -4.11 -20.40 -34.97
N ARG A 204 -3.00 -20.47 -35.71
CA ARG A 204 -1.70 -20.86 -35.17
C ARG A 204 -0.98 -19.68 -34.53
N ALA A 205 -0.10 -19.98 -33.59
CA ALA A 205 0.88 -19.03 -33.10
C ALA A 205 2.02 -18.83 -34.12
N GLY A 206 2.70 -17.68 -34.09
CA GLY A 206 3.82 -17.38 -34.96
C GLY A 206 5.09 -18.15 -34.59
N VAL A 207 5.29 -18.42 -33.30
CA VAL A 207 6.32 -19.32 -32.78
C VAL A 207 5.67 -20.46 -32.01
N PHE A 208 6.05 -21.69 -32.33
CA PHE A 208 5.57 -22.89 -31.65
C PHE A 208 6.73 -23.78 -31.19
N VAL A 209 6.72 -24.14 -29.90
CA VAL A 209 7.73 -25.02 -29.28
C VAL A 209 7.01 -26.13 -28.48
N PRO A 210 6.96 -27.38 -28.99
CA PRO A 210 6.33 -28.50 -28.33
C PRO A 210 7.34 -29.36 -27.55
N GLY A 211 7.60 -29.03 -26.28
CA GLY A 211 8.33 -29.90 -25.34
C GLY A 211 9.82 -30.04 -25.64
N LEU A 212 10.42 -29.06 -26.32
CA LEU A 212 11.82 -29.07 -26.71
C LEU A 212 12.68 -28.23 -25.78
N THR A 213 13.95 -28.61 -25.60
CA THR A 213 14.91 -27.86 -24.78
C THR A 213 15.91 -27.11 -25.64
N GLY A 214 16.37 -25.97 -25.15
CA GLY A 214 17.48 -25.22 -25.77
C GLY A 214 17.11 -24.45 -27.04
N ALA A 215 15.82 -24.31 -27.37
CA ALA A 215 15.37 -23.50 -28.50
C ALA A 215 15.72 -22.02 -28.27
N LYS A 216 16.25 -21.36 -29.29
CA LYS A 216 16.63 -19.94 -29.23
C LYS A 216 16.12 -19.19 -30.45
N LEU A 217 15.59 -18.00 -30.22
CA LEU A 217 15.12 -17.09 -31.26
C LEU A 217 15.67 -15.69 -31.00
N ARG A 218 16.30 -15.08 -32.00
CA ARG A 218 16.90 -13.75 -31.86
C ARG A 218 16.70 -12.88 -33.09
N GLY A 219 16.49 -11.58 -32.87
CA GLY A 219 16.59 -10.59 -33.94
C GLY A 219 15.49 -10.70 -34.98
N VAL A 220 14.25 -10.94 -34.56
CA VAL A 220 13.09 -11.09 -35.46
C VAL A 220 11.87 -10.33 -34.95
N THR A 221 10.97 -9.98 -35.86
CA THR A 221 9.60 -9.56 -35.56
C THR A 221 8.62 -10.70 -35.86
N VAL A 222 7.68 -10.98 -34.96
CA VAL A 222 6.59 -11.95 -35.14
C VAL A 222 5.25 -11.23 -35.01
N SER A 223 4.46 -11.22 -36.08
CA SER A 223 3.26 -10.37 -36.13
C SER A 223 2.08 -10.91 -36.94
N GLY A 224 0.87 -10.48 -36.58
CA GLY A 224 -0.36 -10.79 -37.31
C GLY A 224 -0.90 -12.22 -37.10
N PHE A 225 -0.32 -12.99 -36.18
CA PHE A 225 -0.79 -14.34 -35.82
C PHE A 225 -1.90 -14.26 -34.76
N ARG A 226 -2.59 -15.37 -34.49
CA ARG A 226 -3.52 -15.48 -33.33
C ARG A 226 -2.79 -15.67 -31.99
N GLY A 227 -1.49 -15.86 -32.05
CA GLY A 227 -0.63 -15.96 -30.89
C GLY A 227 0.76 -15.57 -31.34
N GLY A 228 1.47 -14.71 -30.64
CA GLY A 228 2.87 -14.45 -30.99
C GLY A 228 3.73 -15.68 -30.75
N VAL A 229 3.72 -16.18 -29.52
CA VAL A 229 4.49 -17.35 -29.06
C VAL A 229 3.56 -18.31 -28.30
N LEU A 230 3.59 -19.59 -28.66
CA LEU A 230 2.97 -20.68 -27.92
C LEU A 230 4.05 -21.71 -27.56
N MET A 231 4.11 -22.06 -26.29
CA MET A 231 5.03 -23.08 -25.81
C MET A 231 4.32 -24.06 -24.90
N GLU A 232 4.52 -25.35 -25.17
CA GLU A 232 3.93 -26.47 -24.45
C GLU A 232 5.07 -27.30 -23.88
N ASP A 233 5.37 -27.15 -22.59
CA ASP A 233 6.58 -27.74 -21.98
C ASP A 233 7.88 -27.23 -22.65
N GLY A 234 9.05 -27.66 -22.18
CA GLY A 234 10.35 -27.32 -22.78
C GLY A 234 10.96 -25.97 -22.34
N GLU A 235 11.97 -25.52 -23.09
CA GLU A 235 12.77 -24.33 -22.79
C GLU A 235 13.02 -23.47 -24.04
N LEU A 236 12.68 -22.18 -23.96
CA LEU A 236 12.84 -21.20 -25.05
C LEU A 236 13.56 -19.93 -24.56
N THR A 237 14.59 -19.48 -25.28
CA THR A 237 15.18 -18.15 -25.07
C THR A 237 14.88 -17.24 -26.26
N ILE A 238 14.27 -16.09 -25.98
CA ILE A 238 14.00 -15.03 -26.96
C ILE A 238 14.84 -13.80 -26.61
N GLU A 239 15.64 -13.32 -27.56
CA GLU A 239 16.45 -12.13 -27.37
C GLU A 239 16.26 -11.15 -28.52
N ASP A 240 16.24 -9.85 -28.22
CA ASP A 240 16.20 -8.82 -29.26
C ASP A 240 15.06 -9.05 -30.27
N ALA A 241 13.86 -9.41 -29.79
CA ALA A 241 12.71 -9.73 -30.62
C ALA A 241 11.50 -8.83 -30.35
N LEU A 242 10.69 -8.64 -31.38
CA LEU A 242 9.43 -7.90 -31.32
C LEU A 242 8.26 -8.85 -31.58
N ILE A 243 7.39 -9.03 -30.60
CA ILE A 243 6.13 -9.77 -30.72
C ILE A 243 5.02 -8.73 -30.80
N ASP A 244 4.50 -8.46 -31.99
CA ASP A 244 3.69 -7.26 -32.25
C ASP A 244 2.43 -7.53 -33.05
N GLY A 245 1.31 -6.89 -32.68
CA GLY A 245 0.09 -6.92 -33.49
C GLY A 245 -0.46 -8.33 -33.69
N ASN A 246 -0.34 -9.18 -32.67
CA ASN A 246 -0.93 -10.53 -32.68
C ASN A 246 -2.34 -10.46 -32.09
N ASP A 247 -3.24 -11.23 -32.66
CA ASP A 247 -4.62 -11.33 -32.20
C ASP A 247 -4.67 -12.21 -30.96
N THR A 248 -5.48 -11.89 -29.97
CA THR A 248 -5.74 -12.70 -28.76
C THR A 248 -4.56 -12.89 -27.80
N LEU A 249 -3.37 -13.33 -28.23
CA LEU A 249 -2.24 -13.65 -27.34
C LEU A 249 -0.91 -13.12 -27.85
N GLY A 250 -0.12 -12.51 -26.98
CA GLY A 250 1.29 -12.23 -27.25
C GLY A 250 2.14 -13.48 -27.02
N VAL A 251 2.22 -13.91 -25.76
CA VAL A 251 3.04 -15.06 -25.32
C VAL A 251 2.21 -15.96 -24.42
N TYR A 252 2.13 -17.26 -24.75
CA TYR A 252 1.38 -18.24 -23.97
C TYR A 252 2.24 -19.47 -23.65
N LEU A 253 2.48 -19.70 -22.37
CA LEU A 253 3.20 -20.86 -21.84
C LEU A 253 2.24 -21.76 -21.06
N ARG A 254 2.35 -23.07 -21.28
CA ARG A 254 1.61 -24.09 -20.54
C ARG A 254 2.42 -25.38 -20.34
N PHE A 255 1.87 -26.26 -19.51
CA PHE A 255 2.40 -27.60 -19.22
C PHE A 255 3.86 -27.60 -18.73
N GLY A 256 4.22 -26.68 -17.82
CA GLY A 256 5.56 -26.63 -17.22
C GLY A 256 6.65 -25.98 -18.07
N GLY A 257 6.28 -25.34 -19.17
CA GLY A 257 7.25 -24.69 -20.07
C GLY A 257 8.02 -23.55 -19.40
N LYS A 258 9.30 -23.37 -19.78
CA LYS A 258 10.14 -22.26 -19.33
C LYS A 258 10.58 -21.36 -20.47
N ALA A 259 10.36 -20.06 -20.39
CA ALA A 259 10.90 -19.13 -21.36
C ALA A 259 11.61 -17.94 -20.72
N THR A 260 12.63 -17.43 -21.40
CA THR A 260 13.33 -16.20 -21.02
C THR A 260 13.33 -15.22 -22.18
N PHE A 261 12.91 -13.98 -21.91
CA PHE A 261 12.93 -12.87 -22.85
C PHE A 261 13.95 -11.83 -22.39
N ARG A 262 14.82 -11.38 -23.29
CA ARG A 262 15.77 -10.30 -23.04
C ARG A 262 15.68 -9.22 -24.10
N ARG A 263 15.69 -7.94 -23.69
CA ARG A 263 15.72 -6.79 -24.60
C ARG A 263 14.64 -6.87 -25.69
N SER A 264 13.49 -7.42 -25.34
CA SER A 264 12.41 -7.75 -26.26
C SER A 264 11.16 -6.94 -25.94
N LYS A 265 10.21 -6.93 -26.88
CA LYS A 265 8.94 -6.23 -26.72
C LYS A 265 7.77 -7.12 -27.08
N VAL A 266 6.71 -7.08 -26.27
CA VAL A 266 5.40 -7.66 -26.58
C VAL A 266 4.39 -6.52 -26.62
N SER A 267 3.82 -6.24 -27.79
CA SER A 267 2.93 -5.09 -27.96
C SER A 267 1.76 -5.30 -28.89
N ASN A 268 0.77 -4.41 -28.76
CA ASN A 268 -0.38 -4.31 -29.65
C ASN A 268 -1.17 -5.62 -29.76
N VAL A 269 -1.21 -6.43 -28.69
CA VAL A 269 -2.06 -7.63 -28.68
C VAL A 269 -3.52 -7.21 -28.63
N THR A 270 -4.31 -7.63 -29.61
CA THR A 270 -5.74 -7.30 -29.71
C THR A 270 -6.62 -8.34 -29.03
N ALA A 271 -7.89 -8.02 -28.80
CA ALA A 271 -8.84 -8.97 -28.21
C ALA A 271 -9.01 -10.24 -29.06
N GLY A 272 -9.02 -10.10 -30.39
CA GLY A 272 -9.54 -11.12 -31.29
C GLY A 272 -10.95 -11.55 -30.85
N ASP A 273 -11.18 -12.86 -30.82
CA ASP A 273 -12.44 -13.47 -30.37
C ASP A 273 -12.45 -13.81 -28.86
N GLU A 274 -11.37 -13.55 -28.11
CA GLU A 274 -11.22 -13.94 -26.70
C GLU A 274 -10.80 -12.73 -25.81
N LEU A 275 -10.32 -13.01 -24.58
CA LEU A 275 -9.74 -12.02 -23.69
C LEU A 275 -8.28 -11.78 -24.11
N GLY A 276 -8.06 -10.81 -25.02
CA GLY A 276 -6.71 -10.43 -25.44
C GLY A 276 -5.74 -10.31 -24.26
N SER A 277 -4.52 -10.85 -24.33
CA SER A 277 -3.54 -10.71 -23.26
C SER A 277 -2.11 -10.69 -23.80
N GLY A 278 -1.30 -9.78 -23.27
CA GLY A 278 0.13 -9.72 -23.60
C GLY A 278 0.83 -11.05 -23.29
N LEU A 279 0.74 -11.49 -22.03
CA LEU A 279 1.36 -12.71 -21.53
C LEU A 279 0.32 -13.60 -20.82
N ILE A 280 0.47 -14.91 -20.98
CA ILE A 280 -0.26 -15.93 -20.24
C ILE A 280 0.73 -17.02 -19.81
N VAL A 281 0.82 -17.27 -18.50
CA VAL A 281 1.69 -18.29 -17.89
C VAL A 281 0.85 -19.23 -17.04
N TYR A 282 0.69 -20.47 -17.50
CA TYR A 282 -0.23 -21.46 -16.93
C TYR A 282 0.45 -22.78 -16.58
N ASP A 283 -0.24 -23.62 -15.80
CA ASP A 283 0.08 -25.03 -15.57
C ASP A 283 1.54 -25.29 -15.15
N GLY A 284 2.03 -24.52 -14.17
CA GLY A 284 3.37 -24.69 -13.62
C GLY A 284 4.50 -24.10 -14.46
N SER A 285 4.16 -23.31 -15.49
CA SER A 285 5.15 -22.70 -16.40
C SER A 285 5.90 -21.53 -15.75
N VAL A 286 7.10 -21.24 -16.26
CA VAL A 286 7.95 -20.15 -15.75
C VAL A 286 8.34 -19.21 -16.89
N LEU A 287 8.08 -17.92 -16.72
CA LEU A 287 8.45 -16.89 -17.68
C LEU A 287 9.36 -15.87 -17.00
N ALA A 288 10.51 -15.59 -17.60
CA ALA A 288 11.44 -14.57 -17.15
C ALA A 288 11.58 -13.45 -18.19
N PHE A 289 11.50 -12.20 -17.76
CA PHE A 289 11.80 -11.02 -18.57
C PHE A 289 12.95 -10.22 -17.98
N GLU A 290 13.86 -9.77 -18.84
CA GLU A 290 14.93 -8.84 -18.47
C GLU A 290 15.04 -7.71 -19.49
N ASP A 291 15.10 -6.45 -19.01
CA ASP A 291 15.31 -5.26 -19.84
C ASP A 291 14.31 -5.19 -21.02
N SER A 292 13.02 -5.45 -20.76
CA SER A 292 12.01 -5.68 -21.80
C SER A 292 10.74 -4.84 -21.58
N ALA A 293 9.84 -4.83 -22.56
CA ALA A 293 8.60 -4.07 -22.50
C ALA A 293 7.38 -4.90 -22.91
N ILE A 294 6.29 -4.82 -22.13
CA ILE A 294 5.00 -5.43 -22.39
C ILE A 294 3.95 -4.31 -22.36
N VAL A 295 3.60 -3.81 -23.54
CA VAL A 295 2.91 -2.52 -23.64
C VAL A 295 1.77 -2.53 -24.65
N ASP A 296 0.82 -1.61 -24.50
CA ASP A 296 -0.24 -1.38 -25.51
C ASP A 296 -1.06 -2.64 -25.83
N ASN A 297 -1.27 -3.50 -24.82
CA ASN A 297 -1.99 -4.76 -24.96
C ASN A 297 -3.45 -4.61 -24.54
N PHE A 298 -4.35 -5.35 -25.18
CA PHE A 298 -5.74 -5.44 -24.76
C PHE A 298 -5.86 -6.22 -23.44
N PHE A 299 -6.84 -5.83 -22.62
CA PHE A 299 -7.26 -6.37 -21.33
C PHE A 299 -6.18 -6.50 -20.24
N ARG A 300 -5.13 -7.32 -20.41
CA ARG A 300 -4.05 -7.50 -19.42
C ARG A 300 -2.67 -7.49 -20.07
N HIS A 301 -1.66 -6.99 -19.36
CA HIS A 301 -0.27 -7.19 -19.76
C HIS A 301 0.18 -8.61 -19.47
N ALA A 302 -0.20 -9.15 -18.31
CA ALA A 302 0.14 -10.51 -17.93
C ALA A 302 -0.94 -11.19 -17.08
N THR A 303 -1.16 -12.47 -17.34
CA THR A 303 -1.89 -13.38 -16.44
C THR A 303 -0.98 -14.53 -16.06
N VAL A 304 -0.79 -14.74 -14.76
CA VAL A 304 -0.08 -15.89 -14.19
C VAL A 304 -1.09 -16.68 -13.38
N ASP A 305 -1.37 -17.90 -13.80
CA ASP A 305 -2.48 -18.70 -13.27
C ASP A 305 -2.01 -20.12 -12.96
N GLY A 306 -2.47 -20.64 -11.84
CA GLY A 306 -2.29 -22.02 -11.46
C GLY A 306 -1.04 -22.24 -10.61
N LYS A 307 -1.15 -23.24 -9.75
CA LYS A 307 -0.11 -23.61 -8.80
C LYS A 307 1.22 -23.89 -9.52
N GLY A 308 2.26 -23.19 -9.08
CA GLY A 308 3.62 -23.35 -9.60
C GLY A 308 3.93 -22.48 -10.82
N SER A 309 2.93 -21.85 -11.44
CA SER A 309 3.15 -20.88 -12.51
C SER A 309 3.85 -19.64 -11.96
N LYS A 310 4.82 -19.11 -12.71
CA LYS A 310 5.67 -18.01 -12.24
C LYS A 310 6.02 -17.01 -13.34
N LEU A 311 5.91 -15.72 -13.03
CA LEU A 311 6.48 -14.64 -13.81
C LEU A 311 7.57 -13.92 -13.00
N GLU A 312 8.78 -13.87 -13.54
CA GLU A 312 9.89 -13.06 -13.02
C GLU A 312 10.17 -11.93 -14.01
N ALA A 313 10.21 -10.69 -13.55
CA ALA A 313 10.52 -9.56 -14.42
C ALA A 313 11.48 -8.58 -13.76
N LYS A 314 12.61 -8.36 -14.43
CA LYS A 314 13.66 -7.45 -13.99
C LYS A 314 13.80 -6.29 -14.97
N ARG A 315 13.71 -5.05 -14.49
CA ARG A 315 13.84 -3.84 -15.34
C ARG A 315 12.91 -3.91 -16.56
N THR A 316 11.67 -4.33 -16.28
CA THR A 316 10.65 -4.57 -17.29
C THR A 316 9.52 -3.57 -17.12
N VAL A 317 9.01 -3.08 -18.24
CA VAL A 317 7.90 -2.13 -18.29
C VAL A 317 6.62 -2.88 -18.66
N PHE A 318 5.59 -2.74 -17.85
CA PHE A 318 4.22 -3.14 -18.16
C PHE A 318 3.38 -1.86 -18.26
N ALA A 319 2.89 -1.49 -19.44
CA ALA A 319 2.23 -0.20 -19.59
C ALA A 319 1.10 -0.12 -20.61
N ARG A 320 0.07 0.67 -20.30
CA ARG A 320 -1.00 1.09 -21.22
C ARG A 320 -1.88 -0.08 -21.71
N ASN A 321 -2.55 -0.80 -20.81
CA ASN A 321 -3.52 -1.79 -21.24
C ASN A 321 -4.84 -1.14 -21.64
N THR A 322 -5.53 -1.69 -22.65
CA THR A 322 -6.90 -1.27 -23.00
C THR A 322 -7.90 -2.14 -22.26
N PRO A 323 -8.78 -1.60 -21.41
CA PRO A 323 -9.76 -2.40 -20.68
C PRO A 323 -10.78 -3.03 -21.63
N ARG A 324 -11.34 -4.18 -21.23
CA ARG A 324 -12.55 -4.71 -21.86
C ARG A 324 -13.77 -4.09 -21.17
N ILE A 325 -14.61 -3.39 -21.92
CA ILE A 325 -15.84 -2.78 -21.39
C ILE A 325 -16.71 -3.89 -20.76
N GLY A 326 -17.11 -3.69 -19.50
CA GLY A 326 -18.00 -4.60 -18.76
C GLY A 326 -17.31 -5.80 -18.09
N GLN A 327 -15.97 -5.82 -18.02
CA GLN A 327 -15.21 -6.81 -17.25
C GLN A 327 -14.50 -6.12 -16.10
N GLU A 328 -14.92 -6.40 -14.87
CA GLU A 328 -14.43 -5.74 -13.65
C GLU A 328 -13.04 -6.22 -13.21
N ASP A 329 -12.56 -7.33 -13.79
CA ASP A 329 -11.28 -7.95 -13.44
C ASP A 329 -10.14 -7.60 -14.40
N ALA A 330 -10.22 -6.43 -15.04
CA ALA A 330 -9.10 -5.90 -15.79
C ALA A 330 -7.97 -5.50 -14.83
N ALA A 331 -6.75 -5.93 -15.14
CA ALA A 331 -5.55 -5.62 -14.37
C ALA A 331 -4.37 -5.45 -15.33
N GLY A 332 -3.36 -4.67 -14.94
CA GLY A 332 -2.06 -4.70 -15.62
C GLY A 332 -1.49 -6.12 -15.54
N ILE A 333 -1.37 -6.64 -14.31
CA ILE A 333 -0.92 -8.01 -14.03
C ILE A 333 -1.91 -8.71 -13.10
N ALA A 334 -2.31 -9.93 -13.46
CA ALA A 334 -3.13 -10.82 -12.62
C ALA A 334 -2.30 -12.05 -12.19
N VAL A 335 -2.35 -12.39 -10.89
CA VAL A 335 -1.68 -13.54 -10.28
C VAL A 335 -2.72 -14.33 -9.49
N ILE A 336 -3.08 -15.51 -9.99
CA ILE A 336 -4.25 -16.26 -9.50
C ILE A 336 -3.94 -17.75 -9.26
N ASP A 337 -4.75 -18.37 -8.40
CA ASP A 337 -4.79 -19.83 -8.16
C ASP A 337 -3.44 -20.49 -7.82
N GLY A 338 -2.65 -19.87 -6.95
CA GLY A 338 -1.38 -20.42 -6.46
C GLY A 338 -0.16 -20.03 -7.30
N ALA A 339 -0.31 -19.06 -8.20
CA ALA A 339 0.74 -18.50 -9.03
C ALA A 339 1.68 -17.55 -8.26
N ALA A 340 2.82 -17.23 -8.86
CA ALA A 340 3.79 -16.31 -8.29
C ALA A 340 4.25 -15.22 -9.27
N LEU A 341 4.37 -14.00 -8.78
CA LEU A 341 4.97 -12.86 -9.47
C LEU A 341 6.18 -12.34 -8.69
N ALA A 342 7.29 -12.08 -9.38
CA ALA A 342 8.44 -11.39 -8.82
C ALA A 342 8.85 -10.23 -9.74
N LEU A 343 8.72 -9.00 -9.25
CA LEU A 343 9.16 -7.78 -9.94
C LEU A 343 10.38 -7.20 -9.23
N SER A 344 11.45 -6.92 -9.97
CA SER A 344 12.63 -6.22 -9.47
C SER A 344 12.99 -5.06 -10.39
N GLN A 345 13.06 -3.85 -9.83
CA GLN A 345 13.40 -2.65 -10.60
C GLN A 345 12.48 -2.45 -11.81
N SER A 346 11.21 -2.82 -11.69
CA SER A 346 10.25 -2.85 -12.79
C SER A 346 9.13 -1.83 -12.58
N ALA A 347 8.37 -1.53 -13.62
CA ALA A 347 7.30 -0.55 -13.58
C ALA A 347 5.99 -1.12 -14.14
N VAL A 348 4.90 -0.93 -13.42
CA VAL A 348 3.52 -1.19 -13.87
C VAL A 348 2.80 0.15 -13.97
N LEU A 349 2.48 0.57 -15.18
CA LEU A 349 2.14 1.95 -15.51
C LEU A 349 0.84 2.05 -16.29
N ASP A 350 0.08 3.11 -16.05
CA ASP A 350 -1.02 3.51 -16.93
C ASP A 350 -2.05 2.38 -17.15
N SER A 351 -2.32 1.61 -16.09
CA SER A 351 -3.33 0.55 -16.11
C SER A 351 -4.73 1.12 -15.93
N ASP A 352 -5.75 0.59 -16.62
CA ASP A 352 -7.10 1.18 -16.59
C ASP A 352 -8.00 0.77 -15.40
N HIS A 353 -7.67 -0.30 -14.67
CA HIS A 353 -8.50 -0.78 -13.55
C HIS A 353 -7.64 -1.12 -12.33
N ARG A 354 -6.90 -2.22 -12.39
CA ARG A 354 -5.96 -2.63 -11.34
C ARG A 354 -4.53 -2.56 -11.88
N GLY A 355 -3.55 -2.13 -11.08
CA GLY A 355 -2.15 -2.25 -11.46
C GLY A 355 -1.70 -3.71 -11.37
N VAL A 356 -1.66 -4.23 -10.14
CA VAL A 356 -1.35 -5.63 -9.84
C VAL A 356 -2.47 -6.24 -9.02
N MET A 357 -2.95 -7.42 -9.42
CA MET A 357 -3.99 -8.17 -8.72
C MET A 357 -3.45 -9.54 -8.31
N VAL A 358 -3.62 -9.89 -7.04
CA VAL A 358 -3.21 -11.17 -6.46
C VAL A 358 -4.39 -11.80 -5.75
N GLU A 359 -4.83 -12.96 -6.21
CA GLU A 359 -6.04 -13.61 -5.72
C GLU A 359 -5.87 -15.12 -5.59
N GLY A 360 -6.50 -15.73 -4.59
CA GLY A 360 -6.53 -17.18 -4.43
C GLY A 360 -5.44 -17.72 -3.52
N GLU A 361 -5.68 -18.91 -3.00
CA GLU A 361 -4.80 -19.57 -2.04
C GLU A 361 -3.42 -19.86 -2.64
N GLY A 362 -2.37 -19.41 -1.97
CA GLY A 362 -0.98 -19.60 -2.38
C GLY A 362 -0.50 -18.61 -3.45
N SER A 363 -1.37 -17.77 -3.98
CA SER A 363 -0.99 -16.71 -4.92
C SER A 363 -0.13 -15.67 -4.22
N ARG A 364 1.00 -15.29 -4.82
CA ARG A 364 1.91 -14.28 -4.26
C ARG A 364 2.48 -13.32 -5.29
N ALA A 365 2.64 -12.05 -4.90
CA ALA A 365 3.45 -11.10 -5.63
C ALA A 365 4.51 -10.46 -4.75
N ASP A 366 5.77 -10.54 -5.15
CA ASP A 366 6.91 -9.88 -4.53
C ASP A 366 7.39 -8.74 -5.43
N LEU A 367 7.27 -7.50 -4.97
CA LEU A 367 7.71 -6.30 -5.66
C LEU A 367 8.88 -5.67 -4.89
N ASP A 368 10.06 -5.67 -5.50
CA ASP A 368 11.26 -5.04 -4.95
C ASP A 368 11.73 -3.91 -5.86
N GLN A 369 12.02 -2.75 -5.26
CA GLN A 369 12.54 -1.60 -6.01
C GLN A 369 11.67 -1.22 -7.22
N SER A 370 10.36 -1.41 -7.12
CA SER A 370 9.44 -1.32 -8.27
C SER A 370 8.38 -0.24 -8.05
N VAL A 371 7.81 0.24 -9.16
CA VAL A 371 6.78 1.30 -9.15
C VAL A 371 5.49 0.77 -9.75
N VAL A 372 4.38 0.99 -9.05
CA VAL A 372 3.02 0.88 -9.62
C VAL A 372 2.43 2.28 -9.66
N ARG A 373 2.08 2.76 -10.85
CA ARG A 373 1.77 4.19 -11.01
C ARG A 373 0.72 4.48 -12.07
N ARG A 374 -0.07 5.54 -11.84
CA ARG A 374 -1.09 6.06 -12.78
C ARG A 374 -2.13 5.01 -13.13
N VAL A 375 -2.64 4.33 -12.11
CA VAL A 375 -3.74 3.41 -12.31
C VAL A 375 -5.02 4.20 -12.38
N ALA A 376 -5.60 4.25 -13.58
CA ALA A 376 -6.87 4.89 -13.86
C ALA A 376 -8.03 4.00 -13.43
N GLY A 377 -9.23 4.58 -13.38
CA GLY A 377 -10.49 3.86 -13.20
C GLY A 377 -11.43 4.52 -12.18
N THR A 378 -12.56 3.86 -11.95
CA THR A 378 -13.61 4.30 -11.01
C THR A 378 -14.11 3.10 -10.22
N LEU A 379 -14.56 3.29 -8.98
CA LEU A 379 -15.18 2.24 -8.14
C LEU A 379 -16.39 1.59 -8.81
N LYS A 380 -17.19 2.35 -9.58
CA LYS A 380 -18.32 1.77 -10.35
C LYS A 380 -17.92 0.63 -11.29
N LYS A 381 -16.62 0.48 -11.57
CA LYS A 381 -16.04 -0.57 -12.40
C LYS A 381 -14.99 -1.39 -11.65
N SER A 382 -14.92 -1.27 -10.32
CA SER A 382 -13.86 -1.90 -9.51
C SER A 382 -12.43 -1.51 -9.94
N GLY A 383 -12.26 -0.34 -10.56
CA GLY A 383 -11.00 0.18 -11.11
C GLY A 383 -10.36 1.27 -10.24
N GLY A 384 -9.22 1.80 -10.69
CA GLY A 384 -8.43 2.83 -9.99
C GLY A 384 -7.60 2.31 -8.82
N VAL A 385 -7.39 0.99 -8.71
CA VAL A 385 -6.66 0.38 -7.60
C VAL A 385 -5.24 0.02 -7.99
N GLY A 386 -4.24 0.62 -7.35
CA GLY A 386 -2.82 0.32 -7.61
C GLY A 386 -2.52 -1.17 -7.46
N ILE A 387 -2.75 -1.71 -6.26
CA ILE A 387 -2.52 -3.12 -5.94
C ILE A 387 -3.74 -3.69 -5.21
N TRP A 388 -4.17 -4.88 -5.62
CA TRP A 388 -5.31 -5.61 -5.05
C TRP A 388 -4.86 -6.98 -4.55
N ALA A 389 -5.10 -7.30 -3.28
CA ALA A 389 -4.83 -8.60 -2.69
C ALA A 389 -6.12 -9.17 -2.07
N ALA A 390 -6.59 -10.33 -2.55
CA ALA A 390 -7.84 -10.93 -2.10
C ALA A 390 -7.79 -12.46 -1.97
N ALA A 391 -8.76 -13.04 -1.26
CA ALA A 391 -8.98 -14.48 -1.19
C ALA A 391 -7.69 -15.30 -0.88
N SER A 392 -6.99 -14.95 0.19
CA SER A 392 -5.65 -15.50 0.57
C SER A 392 -4.46 -15.11 -0.31
N GLY A 393 -4.65 -14.24 -1.30
CA GLY A 393 -3.55 -13.65 -2.06
C GLY A 393 -2.63 -12.83 -1.15
N THR A 394 -1.32 -12.99 -1.33
CA THR A 394 -0.29 -12.28 -0.55
C THR A 394 0.53 -11.34 -1.42
N VAL A 395 0.68 -10.11 -0.99
CA VAL A 395 1.53 -9.12 -1.65
C VAL A 395 2.66 -8.70 -0.70
N LYS A 396 3.89 -8.64 -1.20
CA LYS A 396 5.03 -8.06 -0.51
C LYS A 396 5.61 -6.92 -1.32
N LEU A 397 5.77 -5.75 -0.69
CA LEU A 397 6.49 -4.61 -1.27
C LEU A 397 7.72 -4.32 -0.43
N THR A 398 8.87 -4.21 -1.11
CA THR A 398 10.13 -3.80 -0.50
C THR A 398 10.73 -2.67 -1.31
N ASN A 399 11.12 -1.57 -0.66
CA ASN A 399 11.69 -0.39 -1.33
C ASN A 399 10.89 0.01 -2.58
N SER A 400 9.57 0.02 -2.50
CA SER A 400 8.71 0.18 -3.68
C SER A 400 7.79 1.38 -3.50
N ALA A 401 7.22 1.86 -4.60
CA ALA A 401 6.27 2.97 -4.57
C ALA A 401 4.98 2.64 -5.29
N VAL A 402 3.86 3.07 -4.71
CA VAL A 402 2.55 3.10 -5.36
C VAL A 402 2.05 4.54 -5.39
N THR A 403 1.84 5.08 -6.58
CA THR A 403 1.57 6.51 -6.75
C THR A 403 0.48 6.76 -7.79
N ASP A 404 -0.22 7.88 -7.69
CA ASP A 404 -1.21 8.32 -8.69
C ASP A 404 -2.30 7.27 -9.00
N ALA A 405 -2.75 6.49 -8.01
CA ALA A 405 -3.89 5.59 -8.16
C ALA A 405 -5.20 6.34 -7.87
N GLN A 406 -6.14 6.35 -8.83
CA GLN A 406 -7.31 7.24 -8.78
C GLN A 406 -8.32 6.93 -7.67
N VAL A 407 -8.33 5.68 -7.18
CA VAL A 407 -9.32 5.21 -6.20
C VAL A 407 -8.63 4.75 -4.92
N LEU A 408 -7.73 3.76 -5.03
CA LEU A 408 -6.98 3.18 -3.90
C LEU A 408 -5.53 2.88 -4.31
N GLY A 409 -4.56 3.17 -3.45
CA GLY A 409 -3.18 2.71 -3.69
C GLY A 409 -3.04 1.20 -3.51
N LEU A 410 -3.39 0.69 -2.34
CA LEU A 410 -3.43 -0.74 -2.00
C LEU A 410 -4.78 -1.09 -1.37
N TYR A 411 -5.41 -2.18 -1.84
CA TYR A 411 -6.60 -2.76 -1.25
C TYR A 411 -6.37 -4.23 -0.88
N VAL A 412 -6.55 -4.56 0.39
CA VAL A 412 -6.43 -5.92 0.92
C VAL A 412 -7.78 -6.38 1.46
N THR A 413 -8.33 -7.45 0.93
CA THR A 413 -9.67 -7.92 1.32
C THR A 413 -9.75 -9.43 1.49
N GLY A 414 -10.69 -9.93 2.27
CA GLY A 414 -11.06 -11.36 2.29
C GLY A 414 -11.76 -11.82 1.01
N GLY A 415 -12.37 -10.89 0.29
CA GLY A 415 -13.14 -11.14 -0.93
C GLY A 415 -14.50 -11.79 -0.64
N PRO A 416 -15.52 -11.54 -1.48
CA PRO A 416 -16.79 -12.22 -1.41
C PRO A 416 -16.64 -13.63 -2.00
N LEU A 417 -16.33 -14.62 -1.17
CA LEU A 417 -16.52 -16.01 -1.58
C LEU A 417 -18.00 -16.35 -1.35
N GLU A 418 -18.81 -16.28 -2.42
CA GLU A 418 -20.26 -16.59 -2.40
C GLU A 418 -20.61 -17.97 -1.77
N SER A 419 -19.63 -18.84 -1.51
CA SER A 419 -19.84 -20.17 -0.95
C SER A 419 -18.81 -20.65 0.08
N ALA A 420 -17.81 -19.84 0.46
CA ALA A 420 -16.76 -20.26 1.39
C ALA A 420 -16.47 -19.19 2.45
N PRO A 421 -15.98 -19.56 3.65
CA PRO A 421 -15.55 -18.58 4.64
C PRO A 421 -14.54 -17.62 4.01
N ALA A 422 -14.76 -16.31 4.17
CA ALA A 422 -13.85 -15.27 3.69
C ALA A 422 -12.43 -15.60 4.14
N ARG A 423 -11.50 -15.62 3.19
CA ARG A 423 -10.11 -15.91 3.48
C ARG A 423 -9.30 -14.64 3.27
N PRO A 424 -8.70 -14.09 4.33
CA PRO A 424 -8.13 -12.76 4.27
C PRO A 424 -6.97 -12.70 3.29
N GLY A 425 -6.98 -11.71 2.40
CA GLY A 425 -5.77 -11.28 1.71
C GLY A 425 -4.75 -10.73 2.72
N LYS A 426 -3.48 -10.70 2.32
CA LYS A 426 -2.39 -10.19 3.15
C LYS A 426 -1.48 -9.25 2.36
N ALA A 427 -1.06 -8.15 2.97
CA ALA A 427 0.04 -7.33 2.47
C ALA A 427 1.14 -7.13 3.52
N ILE A 428 2.39 -7.25 3.08
CA ILE A 428 3.61 -7.01 3.87
C ILE A 428 4.40 -5.89 3.19
N LEU A 429 4.56 -4.77 3.87
CA LEU A 429 5.13 -3.54 3.31
C LEU A 429 6.38 -3.16 4.10
N GLU A 430 7.55 -3.15 3.47
CA GLU A 430 8.82 -2.74 4.06
C GLU A 430 9.43 -1.58 3.25
N LYS A 431 9.74 -0.45 3.90
CA LYS A 431 10.38 0.71 3.23
C LYS A 431 9.62 1.14 1.98
N THR A 432 8.30 1.13 2.05
CA THR A 432 7.40 1.36 0.92
C THR A 432 6.76 2.74 1.04
N THR A 433 6.57 3.41 -0.09
CA THR A 433 5.93 4.73 -0.14
C THR A 433 4.63 4.67 -0.94
N PHE A 434 3.56 5.23 -0.37
CA PHE A 434 2.31 5.51 -1.06
C PHE A 434 2.16 7.03 -1.20
N ILE A 435 1.87 7.48 -2.41
CA ILE A 435 1.62 8.90 -2.69
C ILE A 435 0.23 9.02 -3.29
N GLY A 436 -0.64 9.78 -2.62
CA GLY A 436 -1.96 10.11 -3.11
C GLY A 436 -1.91 10.86 -4.42
N VAL A 437 -3.02 10.86 -5.15
CA VAL A 437 -3.14 11.69 -6.34
C VAL A 437 -2.99 13.19 -6.00
N PRO A 438 -2.39 14.00 -6.89
CA PRO A 438 -2.27 15.44 -6.69
C PRO A 438 -3.61 16.14 -6.44
N GLU A 439 -3.57 17.27 -5.75
CA GLU A 439 -4.74 18.12 -5.56
C GLU A 439 -5.35 18.57 -6.90
N GLY A 440 -6.67 18.69 -6.95
CA GLY A 440 -7.42 19.05 -8.17
C GLY A 440 -7.68 17.90 -9.14
N GLN A 441 -7.07 16.73 -8.97
CA GLN A 441 -7.46 15.55 -9.73
C GLN A 441 -8.75 14.92 -9.18
N PRO A 442 -9.62 14.36 -10.04
CA PRO A 442 -10.82 13.67 -9.61
C PRO A 442 -10.44 12.40 -8.85
N VAL A 443 -11.08 12.21 -7.70
CA VAL A 443 -10.90 11.06 -6.81
C VAL A 443 -12.27 10.61 -6.34
N GLU A 444 -12.53 9.31 -6.35
CA GLU A 444 -13.83 8.78 -5.91
C GLU A 444 -13.83 8.37 -4.43
N PHE A 445 -12.75 7.77 -3.96
CA PHE A 445 -12.60 7.31 -2.58
C PHE A 445 -11.36 7.96 -1.95
N GLY A 446 -10.18 7.68 -2.51
CA GLY A 446 -8.96 8.44 -2.27
C GLY A 446 -7.98 7.82 -1.29
N ARG A 447 -8.32 6.71 -0.65
CA ARG A 447 -7.46 6.14 0.38
C ARG A 447 -6.18 5.55 -0.22
N CYS A 448 -5.03 5.81 0.38
CA CYS A 448 -3.79 5.23 -0.14
C CYS A 448 -3.66 3.75 0.20
N VAL A 449 -3.97 3.35 1.43
CA VAL A 449 -3.91 1.97 1.88
C VAL A 449 -5.21 1.62 2.58
N SER A 450 -5.84 0.51 2.21
CA SER A 450 -7.07 0.05 2.84
C SER A 450 -7.06 -1.45 3.00
N ALA A 451 -7.49 -1.93 4.17
CA ALA A 451 -7.88 -3.32 4.39
C ALA A 451 -9.34 -3.41 4.82
N ALA A 452 -10.03 -4.40 4.27
CA ALA A 452 -11.43 -4.69 4.55
C ALA A 452 -11.64 -6.20 4.68
N GLU A 453 -12.81 -6.61 5.17
CA GLU A 453 -13.28 -8.00 5.19
C GLU A 453 -12.22 -8.99 5.73
N ALA A 454 -11.73 -8.73 6.94
CA ALA A 454 -10.64 -9.46 7.59
C ALA A 454 -9.25 -9.36 6.97
N GLY A 455 -9.02 -8.46 5.99
CA GLY A 455 -7.71 -8.22 5.39
C GLY A 455 -6.61 -7.93 6.42
N VAL A 456 -5.39 -8.40 6.13
CA VAL A 456 -4.24 -8.27 7.04
C VAL A 456 -3.17 -7.35 6.45
N LEU A 457 -2.80 -6.31 7.19
CA LEU A 457 -1.71 -5.38 6.84
C LEU A 457 -0.57 -5.47 7.86
N GLU A 458 0.64 -5.66 7.35
CA GLU A 458 1.89 -5.52 8.10
C GLU A 458 2.73 -4.43 7.43
N MET A 459 2.99 -3.32 8.12
CA MET A 459 3.76 -2.20 7.57
C MET A 459 4.94 -1.87 8.47
N ARG A 460 6.13 -1.80 7.88
CA ARG A 460 7.37 -1.42 8.53
C ARG A 460 8.11 -0.37 7.73
N ASP A 461 8.52 0.71 8.38
CA ASP A 461 9.25 1.80 7.72
C ASP A 461 8.49 2.38 6.51
N ALA A 462 7.16 2.46 6.58
CA ALA A 462 6.33 2.84 5.45
C ALA A 462 5.93 4.33 5.52
N ALA A 463 5.84 4.99 4.37
CA ALA A 463 5.39 6.37 4.24
C ALA A 463 4.12 6.46 3.40
N VAL A 464 3.13 7.23 3.86
CA VAL A 464 1.85 7.43 3.20
C VAL A 464 1.58 8.94 3.12
N ILE A 465 1.59 9.49 1.92
CA ILE A 465 1.76 10.93 1.68
C ILE A 465 0.61 11.50 0.86
N ASP A 466 0.02 12.60 1.34
CA ASP A 466 -0.95 13.46 0.64
C ASP A 466 -2.19 12.73 0.10
N CYS A 467 -2.67 11.75 0.87
CA CYS A 467 -3.77 10.89 0.49
C CYS A 467 -5.13 11.60 0.62
N PRO A 468 -5.96 11.62 -0.42
CA PRO A 468 -7.34 12.04 -0.28
C PRO A 468 -8.11 11.10 0.66
N GLN A 469 -9.06 11.62 1.44
CA GLN A 469 -9.86 10.90 2.43
C GLN A 469 -9.09 10.24 3.59
N ALA A 470 -8.15 9.32 3.36
CA ALA A 470 -7.41 8.64 4.42
C ALA A 470 -6.04 8.14 3.95
N GLY A 471 -5.04 8.17 4.84
CA GLY A 471 -3.76 7.51 4.60
C GLY A 471 -3.92 5.99 4.66
N VAL A 472 -4.30 5.48 5.83
CA VAL A 472 -4.58 4.06 6.07
C VAL A 472 -5.99 3.88 6.64
N ALA A 473 -6.73 2.91 6.11
CA ALA A 473 -8.04 2.51 6.63
C ALA A 473 -8.11 1.00 6.92
N LEU A 474 -8.62 0.63 8.09
CA LEU A 474 -8.95 -0.75 8.45
C LEU A 474 -10.45 -0.86 8.71
N GLN A 475 -11.12 -1.75 7.97
CA GLN A 475 -12.57 -1.91 8.01
C GLN A 475 -12.98 -3.38 8.13
N THR A 476 -14.22 -3.62 8.55
CA THR A 476 -14.87 -4.93 8.57
C THR A 476 -13.98 -6.05 9.14
N SER A 477 -13.59 -5.91 10.41
CA SER A 477 -12.76 -6.88 11.14
C SER A 477 -11.34 -7.11 10.58
N SER A 478 -10.76 -6.11 9.91
CA SER A 478 -9.38 -6.17 9.42
C SER A 478 -8.35 -6.05 10.54
N ILE A 479 -7.12 -6.49 10.28
CA ILE A 479 -6.02 -6.46 11.25
C ILE A 479 -4.84 -5.68 10.66
N GLY A 480 -4.32 -4.70 11.39
CA GLY A 480 -3.14 -3.93 11.02
C GLY A 480 -2.07 -3.95 12.09
N THR A 481 -0.82 -4.18 11.68
CA THR A 481 0.38 -3.99 12.52
C THR A 481 1.29 -2.99 11.84
N PHE A 482 1.60 -1.90 12.53
CA PHE A 482 2.30 -0.74 11.99
C PHE A 482 3.50 -0.40 12.87
N GLU A 483 4.71 -0.57 12.34
CA GLU A 483 5.97 -0.20 12.99
C GLU A 483 6.62 0.91 12.16
N ARG A 484 6.86 2.08 12.77
CA ARG A 484 7.47 3.22 12.07
C ARG A 484 6.71 3.61 10.80
N LEU A 485 5.38 3.71 10.92
CA LEU A 485 4.49 4.24 9.90
C LEU A 485 4.49 5.77 9.96
N TYR A 486 4.72 6.42 8.81
CA TYR A 486 4.59 7.86 8.67
C TYR A 486 3.41 8.20 7.75
N VAL A 487 2.39 8.88 8.26
CA VAL A 487 1.30 9.41 7.45
C VAL A 487 1.31 10.94 7.48
N LYS A 488 1.42 11.56 6.32
CA LYS A 488 1.52 13.00 6.18
C LYS A 488 0.49 13.56 5.23
N GLY A 489 -0.18 14.63 5.65
CA GLY A 489 -0.90 15.50 4.72
C GLY A 489 -2.19 14.92 4.14
N SER A 490 -2.78 13.90 4.77
CA SER A 490 -4.09 13.40 4.35
C SER A 490 -5.12 14.55 4.33
N ARG A 491 -5.95 14.59 3.28
CA ARG A 491 -6.84 15.71 2.98
C ARG A 491 -8.28 15.25 2.74
N PRO A 492 -9.31 16.06 3.03
CA PRO A 492 -10.69 15.68 2.81
C PRO A 492 -10.96 15.46 1.32
N LEU A 493 -11.85 14.53 1.02
CA LEU A 493 -12.34 14.34 -0.34
C LEU A 493 -13.27 15.52 -0.68
N GLN A 494 -12.95 16.27 -1.73
CA GLN A 494 -13.86 17.30 -2.25
C GLN A 494 -15.00 16.62 -3.02
N SER A 495 -16.07 16.24 -2.32
CA SER A 495 -17.31 15.77 -2.95
C SER A 495 -18.32 16.90 -3.05
N LYS A 496 -19.25 16.81 -4.02
CA LYS A 496 -20.35 17.79 -4.17
C LYS A 496 -21.30 17.83 -2.96
N LEU A 497 -21.29 16.79 -2.12
CA LEU A 497 -22.32 16.59 -1.10
C LEU A 497 -21.83 16.90 0.31
N ASN A 498 -20.54 16.73 0.62
CA ASN A 498 -19.87 17.17 1.87
C ASN A 498 -18.35 16.94 1.76
N ALA A 499 -17.55 17.74 2.47
CA ALA A 499 -16.15 17.46 2.73
C ALA A 499 -16.05 16.43 3.87
N PHE A 500 -15.58 15.23 3.56
CA PHE A 500 -15.35 14.18 4.57
C PHE A 500 -14.00 13.52 4.33
N GLY A 501 -13.27 13.25 5.40
CA GLY A 501 -11.96 12.61 5.37
C GLY A 501 -10.81 13.53 5.78
N GLY A 502 -9.61 13.17 5.36
CA GLY A 502 -8.35 13.71 5.83
C GLY A 502 -7.64 12.86 6.87
N PHE A 503 -8.16 11.68 7.20
CA PHE A 503 -7.63 10.82 8.26
C PHE A 503 -6.18 10.40 8.00
N GLY A 504 -5.33 10.43 9.02
CA GLY A 504 -4.05 9.75 8.99
C GLY A 504 -4.27 8.23 8.95
N VAL A 505 -4.78 7.70 10.06
CA VAL A 505 -5.23 6.29 10.19
C VAL A 505 -6.65 6.25 10.74
N ILE A 506 -7.52 5.47 10.12
CA ILE A 506 -8.87 5.15 10.61
C ILE A 506 -9.03 3.64 10.81
N VAL A 507 -9.46 3.24 12.00
CA VAL A 507 -9.70 1.84 12.39
C VAL A 507 -11.16 1.72 12.80
N GLU A 508 -11.93 0.92 12.06
CA GLU A 508 -13.38 0.85 12.23
C GLU A 508 -13.95 -0.56 12.07
N GLU A 509 -15.21 -0.73 12.46
CA GLU A 509 -16.01 -1.95 12.28
C GLU A 509 -15.33 -3.21 12.86
N LYS A 510 -15.03 -3.17 14.16
CA LYS A 510 -14.37 -4.27 14.89
C LYS A 510 -12.97 -4.63 14.38
N SER A 511 -12.37 -3.77 13.56
CA SER A 511 -10.97 -3.94 13.14
C SER A 511 -10.02 -3.72 14.31
N GLN A 512 -8.81 -4.26 14.16
CA GLN A 512 -7.77 -4.19 15.19
C GLN A 512 -6.50 -3.57 14.63
N ALA A 513 -5.88 -2.67 15.39
CA ALA A 513 -4.60 -2.07 15.05
C ALA A 513 -3.59 -2.14 16.21
N THR A 514 -2.34 -2.46 15.88
CA THR A 514 -1.18 -2.25 16.75
C THR A 514 -0.24 -1.25 16.07
N ILE A 515 0.04 -0.12 16.73
CA ILE A 515 0.84 0.98 16.18
C ILE A 515 2.03 1.25 17.11
N THR A 516 3.25 1.19 16.60
CA THR A 516 4.47 1.48 17.35
C THR A 516 5.38 2.46 16.62
N SER A 517 5.98 3.40 17.37
CA SER A 517 7.00 4.36 16.89
C SER A 517 6.58 5.09 15.62
N SER A 518 5.32 5.47 15.50
CA SER A 518 4.71 5.98 14.26
C SER A 518 4.31 7.45 14.39
N SER A 519 4.25 8.15 13.26
CA SER A 519 4.04 9.61 13.22
C SER A 519 2.96 10.00 12.23
N PHE A 520 2.02 10.84 12.68
CA PHE A 520 0.87 11.32 11.91
C PHE A 520 0.91 12.86 11.90
N VAL A 521 1.28 13.45 10.76
CA VAL A 521 1.65 14.88 10.69
C VAL A 521 0.84 15.63 9.63
N GLY A 522 0.22 16.74 10.01
CA GLY A 522 -0.42 17.64 9.03
C GLY A 522 -1.67 17.07 8.35
N ASN A 523 -2.23 15.97 8.88
CA ASN A 523 -3.48 15.38 8.41
C ASN A 523 -4.65 16.33 8.68
N THR A 524 -5.72 16.20 7.91
CA THR A 524 -6.92 17.04 8.04
C THR A 524 -8.00 16.25 8.77
N LEU A 525 -8.84 16.86 9.60
CA LEU A 525 -9.81 16.17 10.45
C LEU A 525 -9.20 15.32 11.57
N ALA A 526 -8.42 14.27 11.29
CA ALA A 526 -7.76 13.51 12.36
C ALA A 526 -6.45 12.81 11.99
N GLY A 527 -5.54 12.71 12.96
CA GLY A 527 -4.31 11.92 12.83
C GLY A 527 -4.56 10.42 13.04
N LEU A 528 -5.29 10.07 14.11
CA LEU A 528 -5.67 8.70 14.45
C LEU A 528 -7.15 8.65 14.87
N THR A 529 -7.89 7.68 14.32
CA THR A 529 -9.31 7.48 14.60
C THR A 529 -9.62 6.01 14.89
N THR A 530 -10.31 5.73 15.99
CA THR A 530 -10.80 4.38 16.36
C THR A 530 -12.30 4.43 16.64
N VAL A 531 -13.11 3.76 15.81
CA VAL A 531 -14.58 3.87 15.87
C VAL A 531 -15.29 2.54 15.64
N LEU A 532 -16.61 2.49 15.84
CA LEU A 532 -17.47 1.35 15.45
C LEU A 532 -16.98 0.02 16.04
N ASP A 533 -16.86 -0.04 17.37
CA ASP A 533 -16.36 -1.19 18.14
C ASP A 533 -14.96 -1.67 17.76
N ALA A 534 -14.16 -0.86 17.06
CA ALA A 534 -12.78 -1.20 16.75
C ALA A 534 -11.86 -1.07 17.97
N GLU A 535 -10.74 -1.80 17.92
CA GLU A 535 -9.75 -1.81 19.00
C GLU A 535 -8.38 -1.38 18.47
N THR A 536 -7.71 -0.51 19.20
CA THR A 536 -6.37 -0.03 18.82
C THR A 536 -5.45 -0.04 20.04
N THR A 537 -4.22 -0.48 19.84
CA THR A 537 -3.12 -0.32 20.78
C THR A 537 -2.04 0.52 20.13
N ALA A 538 -1.53 1.51 20.85
CA ALA A 538 -0.56 2.46 20.34
C ALA A 538 0.55 2.74 21.36
N GLU A 539 1.78 2.85 20.89
CA GLU A 539 2.94 3.14 21.71
C GLU A 539 3.93 4.01 20.95
N ALA A 540 4.50 5.03 21.62
CA ALA A 540 5.47 5.94 20.99
C ALA A 540 4.92 6.60 19.71
N VAL A 541 3.63 6.98 19.75
CA VAL A 541 2.95 7.63 18.62
C VAL A 541 3.01 9.14 18.76
N LEU A 542 3.45 9.82 17.70
CA LEU A 542 3.39 11.27 17.58
C LEU A 542 2.25 11.65 16.63
N VAL A 543 1.25 12.39 17.13
CA VAL A 543 0.27 13.07 16.29
C VAL A 543 0.47 14.57 16.42
N ARG A 544 0.74 15.25 15.31
CA ARG A 544 0.88 16.71 15.36
C ARG A 544 0.40 17.44 14.12
N ASP A 545 0.18 18.73 14.32
CA ASP A 545 -0.19 19.67 13.27
C ASP A 545 -1.47 19.28 12.53
N THR A 546 -2.36 18.51 13.17
CA THR A 546 -3.66 18.16 12.58
C THR A 546 -4.43 19.45 12.30
N ARG A 547 -4.99 19.54 11.10
CA ARG A 547 -5.74 20.70 10.60
C ARG A 547 -7.23 20.44 10.67
N GLU A 548 -8.00 21.51 10.80
CA GLU A 548 -9.45 21.43 10.74
C GLU A 548 -9.97 21.29 9.30
N ILE A 549 -11.23 20.84 9.19
CA ILE A 549 -12.09 21.10 8.03
C ILE A 549 -12.89 22.37 8.35
N PRO A 550 -12.63 23.51 7.71
CA PRO A 550 -13.28 24.78 8.05
C PRO A 550 -14.81 24.71 7.99
N GLU A 551 -15.38 23.98 7.05
CA GLU A 551 -16.84 23.85 6.86
C GLU A 551 -17.52 23.08 8.00
N LEU A 552 -16.76 22.25 8.73
CA LEU A 552 -17.26 21.46 9.86
C LEU A 552 -16.75 22.00 11.20
N THR A 553 -15.79 22.93 11.17
CA THR A 553 -15.05 23.39 12.35
C THR A 553 -14.55 22.20 13.18
N ALA A 554 -14.05 21.18 12.47
CA ALA A 554 -13.72 19.89 13.05
C ALA A 554 -12.27 19.52 12.75
N GLY A 555 -11.53 19.22 13.82
CA GLY A 555 -10.14 18.75 13.77
C GLY A 555 -9.77 18.14 15.12
N ALA A 556 -9.14 16.97 15.12
CA ALA A 556 -8.64 16.39 16.36
C ALA A 556 -7.40 15.56 16.08
N GLY A 557 -6.35 15.67 16.91
CA GLY A 557 -5.22 14.74 16.79
C GLY A 557 -5.68 13.27 16.88
N LEU A 558 -6.51 12.98 17.87
CA LEU A 558 -7.08 11.66 18.13
C LEU A 558 -8.61 11.72 18.26
N GLN A 559 -9.31 10.78 17.62
CA GLN A 559 -10.75 10.60 17.77
C GLN A 559 -11.11 9.15 18.16
N ILE A 560 -11.96 9.01 19.17
CA ILE A 560 -12.50 7.71 19.60
C ILE A 560 -14.00 7.87 19.76
N ALA A 561 -14.78 7.07 19.03
CA ALA A 561 -16.23 7.18 19.06
C ALA A 561 -16.94 5.84 18.82
N ARG A 562 -18.26 5.82 19.04
CA ARG A 562 -19.16 4.70 18.67
C ARG A 562 -18.63 3.33 19.14
N GLY A 563 -18.33 3.22 20.42
CA GLY A 563 -17.81 1.98 21.05
C GLY A 563 -16.33 1.65 20.77
N GLY A 564 -15.62 2.48 20.01
CA GLY A 564 -14.19 2.31 19.76
C GLY A 564 -13.35 2.32 21.04
N ARG A 565 -12.25 1.56 21.05
CA ARG A 565 -11.36 1.40 22.21
C ARG A 565 -9.91 1.66 21.83
N LEU A 566 -9.26 2.58 22.53
CA LEU A 566 -7.83 2.85 22.34
C LEU A 566 -7.09 2.73 23.67
N THR A 567 -6.06 1.88 23.69
CA THR A 567 -5.00 1.93 24.71
C THR A 567 -3.76 2.57 24.10
N ILE A 568 -3.27 3.66 24.68
CA ILE A 568 -2.11 4.38 24.18
C ILE A 568 -1.12 4.74 25.29
N SER A 569 0.19 4.62 25.01
CA SER A 569 1.24 5.00 25.96
C SER A 569 2.44 5.66 25.31
N ARG A 570 3.23 6.41 26.11
CA ARG A 570 4.46 7.08 25.66
C ARG A 570 4.28 7.92 24.39
N SER A 571 3.12 8.57 24.23
CA SER A 571 2.73 9.22 22.99
C SER A 571 2.56 10.73 23.17
N ALA A 572 2.55 11.47 22.06
CA ALA A 572 2.47 12.92 22.08
C ALA A 572 1.44 13.44 21.07
N PHE A 573 0.61 14.37 21.53
CA PHE A 573 -0.39 15.09 20.74
C PHE A 573 -0.08 16.58 20.78
N ALA A 574 0.62 17.07 19.75
CA ALA A 574 1.19 18.41 19.74
C ALA A 574 0.62 19.29 18.63
N SER A 575 0.30 20.55 18.92
CA SER A 575 -0.03 21.55 17.88
C SER A 575 -1.21 21.17 16.96
N ASN A 576 -2.12 20.33 17.44
CA ASN A 576 -3.35 19.97 16.72
C ASN A 576 -4.36 21.12 16.78
N THR A 577 -5.36 21.14 15.91
CA THR A 577 -6.32 22.25 15.78
C THR A 577 -7.70 21.81 16.25
N VAL A 578 -8.46 22.69 16.90
CA VAL A 578 -9.77 22.44 17.54
C VAL A 578 -9.64 21.60 18.82
N GLU A 579 -9.46 20.27 18.71
CA GLU A 579 -9.07 19.39 19.81
C GLU A 579 -7.69 18.75 19.58
N ALA A 580 -6.98 18.39 20.66
CA ALA A 580 -5.93 17.38 20.51
C ALA A 580 -6.49 15.95 20.63
N VAL A 581 -7.42 15.71 21.57
CA VAL A 581 -8.05 14.40 21.78
C VAL A 581 -9.56 14.55 21.99
N LEU A 582 -10.34 13.78 21.25
CA LEU A 582 -11.81 13.72 21.35
C LEU A 582 -12.26 12.28 21.63
N VAL A 583 -13.08 12.10 22.67
CA VAL A 583 -13.70 10.82 23.03
C VAL A 583 -15.22 11.00 23.13
N ALA A 584 -16.00 10.28 22.33
CA ALA A 584 -17.44 10.47 22.22
C ALA A 584 -18.23 9.16 22.07
N SER A 585 -19.55 9.23 22.21
CA SER A 585 -20.52 8.18 21.83
C SER A 585 -20.11 6.76 22.27
N GLY A 586 -19.81 6.56 23.56
CA GLY A 586 -19.40 5.26 24.10
C GLY A 586 -17.93 4.87 23.89
N GLY A 587 -17.10 5.78 23.36
CA GLY A 587 -15.67 5.57 23.17
C GLY A 587 -14.91 5.39 24.48
N LEU A 588 -13.89 4.53 24.48
CA LEU A 588 -13.04 4.23 25.63
C LEU A 588 -11.57 4.56 25.32
N LEU A 589 -11.02 5.49 26.09
CA LEU A 589 -9.60 5.86 26.04
C LEU A 589 -8.89 5.42 27.32
N ALA A 590 -7.80 4.67 27.19
CA ALA A 590 -6.80 4.48 28.24
C ALA A 590 -5.47 5.07 27.77
N MET A 591 -5.04 6.17 28.36
CA MET A 591 -3.83 6.90 28.00
C MET A 591 -2.85 6.94 29.17
N SER A 592 -1.58 6.59 28.94
CA SER A 592 -0.56 6.66 29.99
C SER A 592 0.76 7.29 29.53
N ALA A 593 1.44 7.97 30.45
CA ALA A 593 2.79 8.54 30.24
C ALA A 593 2.91 9.30 28.90
N SER A 594 1.93 10.15 28.60
CA SER A 594 1.78 10.83 27.31
C SER A 594 1.63 12.34 27.49
N THR A 595 1.83 13.10 26.41
CA THR A 595 1.70 14.56 26.40
C THR A 595 0.57 15.00 25.47
N VAL A 596 -0.16 16.05 25.87
CA VAL A 596 -1.18 16.72 25.07
C VAL A 596 -0.97 18.22 25.19
N HIS A 597 -0.47 18.86 24.14
CA HIS A 597 -0.08 20.26 24.25
C HIS A 597 -0.15 21.09 22.97
N GLY A 598 -0.18 22.41 23.16
CA GLY A 598 -0.12 23.38 22.09
C GLY A 598 -1.33 23.35 21.16
N THR A 599 -2.49 22.82 21.60
CA THR A 599 -3.68 22.77 20.74
C THR A 599 -4.05 24.16 20.27
N ARG A 600 -4.23 24.36 18.96
CA ARG A 600 -4.54 25.66 18.38
C ARG A 600 -6.04 25.90 18.38
N SER A 601 -6.42 27.09 18.80
CA SER A 601 -7.79 27.57 18.70
C SER A 601 -8.12 27.99 17.27
N VAL A 602 -9.37 27.78 16.87
CA VAL A 602 -9.97 28.31 15.64
C VAL A 602 -10.99 29.35 16.09
N ASP A 603 -10.90 30.56 15.53
CA ASP A 603 -11.77 31.69 15.84
C ASP A 603 -11.89 32.07 17.34
N GLY A 604 -10.97 31.58 18.18
CA GLY A 604 -10.92 31.86 19.60
C GLY A 604 -11.88 31.05 20.47
N THR A 605 -12.66 30.13 19.91
CA THR A 605 -13.69 29.34 20.64
C THR A 605 -13.23 27.93 21.02
N PHE A 606 -12.21 27.37 20.35
CA PHE A 606 -11.71 26.00 20.60
C PHE A 606 -10.27 25.99 21.14
N GLY A 607 -9.57 24.86 20.99
CA GLY A 607 -8.20 24.67 21.44
C GLY A 607 -8.14 23.90 22.77
N HIS A 608 -8.96 22.86 22.89
CA HIS A 608 -9.02 22.00 24.07
C HIS A 608 -8.00 20.86 23.95
N GLY A 609 -7.34 20.52 25.07
CA GLY A 609 -6.46 19.36 25.11
C GLY A 609 -7.24 18.06 24.90
N ILE A 610 -8.13 17.73 25.85
CA ILE A 610 -8.94 16.52 25.81
C ILE A 610 -10.42 16.86 26.05
N ALA A 611 -11.31 16.41 25.17
CA ALA A 611 -12.75 16.52 25.32
C ALA A 611 -13.41 15.13 25.43
N VAL A 612 -14.24 14.94 26.45
CA VAL A 612 -14.97 13.68 26.72
C VAL A 612 -16.48 13.94 26.74
N PHE A 613 -17.17 13.41 25.75
CA PHE A 613 -18.60 13.62 25.50
C PHE A 613 -19.47 12.54 26.16
N PRO A 614 -20.81 12.63 26.06
CA PRO A 614 -21.70 11.69 26.75
C PRO A 614 -21.40 10.23 26.39
N GLU A 615 -21.58 9.36 27.38
CA GLU A 615 -21.33 7.90 27.32
C GLU A 615 -19.86 7.49 27.11
N ALA A 616 -18.96 8.43 26.81
CA ALA A 616 -17.53 8.16 26.67
C ALA A 616 -16.80 8.14 28.02
N ARG A 617 -15.66 7.44 28.03
CA ARG A 617 -14.77 7.33 29.20
C ARG A 617 -13.31 7.52 28.81
N ALA A 618 -12.60 8.33 29.58
CA ALA A 618 -11.16 8.49 29.50
C ALA A 618 -10.46 8.14 30.82
N GLU A 619 -9.44 7.29 30.76
CA GLU A 619 -8.52 7.00 31.86
C GLU A 619 -7.14 7.53 31.51
N LEU A 620 -6.65 8.46 32.32
CA LEU A 620 -5.40 9.18 32.11
C LEU A 620 -4.44 8.87 33.26
N ASP A 621 -3.30 8.24 32.99
CA ASP A 621 -2.29 7.88 34.01
C ASP A 621 -0.93 8.53 33.71
N GLY A 622 -0.53 9.51 34.53
CA GLY A 622 0.73 10.23 34.33
C GLY A 622 0.76 11.03 33.02
N VAL A 623 -0.37 11.61 32.61
CA VAL A 623 -0.48 12.42 31.40
C VAL A 623 -0.16 13.88 31.70
N ALA A 624 0.61 14.54 30.84
CA ALA A 624 0.88 15.97 30.92
C ALA A 624 0.04 16.73 29.87
N ILE A 625 -0.78 17.67 30.31
CA ILE A 625 -1.69 18.47 29.48
C ILE A 625 -1.38 19.95 29.67
N PHE A 626 -0.80 20.58 28.66
CA PHE A 626 -0.29 21.94 28.83
C PHE A 626 -0.31 22.82 27.57
N ASP A 627 -0.18 24.13 27.76
CA ASP A 627 -0.16 25.12 26.66
C ASP A 627 -1.36 25.03 25.71
N ASN A 628 -2.53 24.64 26.23
CA ASN A 628 -3.78 24.66 25.47
C ASN A 628 -4.52 25.97 25.78
N PRO A 629 -4.83 26.81 24.78
CA PRO A 629 -5.47 28.10 24.97
C PRO A 629 -6.91 27.98 25.50
N GLY A 630 -7.55 26.83 25.32
CA GLY A 630 -8.85 26.51 25.90
C GLY A 630 -8.72 25.75 27.23
N VAL A 631 -9.41 24.61 27.30
CA VAL A 631 -9.43 23.74 28.49
C VAL A 631 -8.43 22.61 28.33
N GLY A 632 -7.67 22.29 29.38
CA GLY A 632 -6.82 21.09 29.40
C GLY A 632 -7.64 19.80 29.24
N LEU A 633 -8.57 19.55 30.17
CA LEU A 633 -9.54 18.44 30.10
C LEU A 633 -10.96 18.96 30.34
N VAL A 634 -11.85 18.72 29.37
CA VAL A 634 -13.29 18.95 29.52
C VAL A 634 -14.06 17.63 29.45
N ALA A 635 -15.02 17.45 30.36
CA ALA A 635 -16.04 16.43 30.18
C ALA A 635 -17.45 17.05 30.17
N ASP A 636 -18.17 16.72 29.11
CA ASP A 636 -19.54 17.16 28.81
C ASP A 636 -20.43 15.92 28.80
N GLY A 637 -21.04 15.62 29.95
CA GLY A 637 -21.78 14.37 30.18
C GLY A 637 -20.92 13.10 30.18
N GLY A 638 -19.62 13.19 29.84
CA GLY A 638 -18.67 12.09 29.82
C GLY A 638 -18.04 11.78 31.17
N GLN A 639 -17.28 10.69 31.22
CA GLN A 639 -16.53 10.23 32.39
C GLN A 639 -15.03 10.36 32.20
N ALA A 640 -14.31 10.81 33.23
CA ALA A 640 -12.86 10.83 33.18
C ALA A 640 -12.24 10.44 34.52
N PHE A 641 -11.15 9.69 34.48
CA PHE A 641 -10.33 9.42 35.65
C PHE A 641 -8.88 9.82 35.38
N VAL A 642 -8.34 10.70 36.21
CA VAL A 642 -6.98 11.22 36.11
C VAL A 642 -6.17 10.75 37.31
N ARG A 643 -5.17 9.91 37.06
CA ARG A 643 -4.21 9.42 38.04
C ARG A 643 -2.85 10.08 37.80
N GLY A 644 -2.54 11.08 38.62
CA GLY A 644 -1.29 11.83 38.52
C GLY A 644 -1.19 12.66 37.24
N GLY A 645 0.02 13.11 36.93
CA GLY A 645 0.27 13.97 35.77
C GLY A 645 0.30 15.46 36.11
N LEU A 646 0.30 16.28 35.06
CA LEU A 646 0.48 17.72 35.15
C LEU A 646 -0.51 18.43 34.22
N PHE A 647 -1.23 19.40 34.76
CA PHE A 647 -1.99 20.38 33.99
C PHE A 647 -1.30 21.73 34.12
N ALA A 648 -0.76 22.27 33.03
CA ALA A 648 -0.03 23.53 33.09
C ALA A 648 -0.35 24.53 31.97
N ARG A 649 -0.43 25.82 32.32
CA ARG A 649 -0.61 26.91 31.32
C ARG A 649 -1.79 26.70 30.36
N ASN A 650 -2.87 26.10 30.85
CA ASN A 650 -4.15 26.09 30.14
C ASN A 650 -5.00 27.28 30.62
N ALA A 651 -5.95 27.79 29.82
CA ALA A 651 -6.88 28.81 30.33
C ALA A 651 -7.73 28.26 31.47
N VAL A 652 -8.17 27.01 31.34
CA VAL A 652 -8.81 26.23 32.40
C VAL A 652 -8.16 24.86 32.45
N ALA A 653 -7.73 24.38 33.63
CA ALA A 653 -7.12 23.07 33.73
C ALA A 653 -8.14 21.94 33.51
N VAL A 654 -9.21 21.92 34.31
CA VAL A 654 -10.31 20.94 34.18
C VAL A 654 -11.68 21.63 34.15
N HIS A 655 -12.60 21.14 33.33
CA HIS A 655 -13.97 21.65 33.21
C HIS A 655 -14.99 20.51 33.14
N ALA A 656 -16.14 20.69 33.78
CA ALA A 656 -17.24 19.73 33.76
C ALA A 656 -18.55 20.46 33.46
N GLN A 657 -19.34 19.92 32.52
CA GLN A 657 -20.66 20.46 32.15
C GLN A 657 -21.68 19.37 31.82
N ASN A 658 -22.93 19.78 31.62
CA ASN A 658 -24.08 18.94 31.23
C ASN A 658 -24.21 17.61 32.00
N GLY A 659 -24.16 17.68 33.33
CA GLY A 659 -24.33 16.52 34.20
C GLY A 659 -23.02 15.89 34.68
N THR A 660 -21.87 16.36 34.18
CA THR A 660 -20.58 15.93 34.72
C THR A 660 -20.29 16.60 36.08
N THR A 661 -19.77 15.84 37.05
CA THR A 661 -19.29 16.35 38.35
C THR A 661 -17.82 16.06 38.57
N ILE A 662 -17.08 17.00 39.18
CA ILE A 662 -15.66 16.83 39.51
C ILE A 662 -15.50 16.36 40.96
N THR A 663 -14.80 15.25 41.17
CA THR A 663 -14.44 14.72 42.49
C THR A 663 -12.94 14.57 42.63
N GLN A 664 -12.41 14.72 43.85
CA GLN A 664 -11.02 14.41 44.14
C GLN A 664 -10.94 13.08 44.90
N SER A 665 -10.24 12.08 44.36
CA SER A 665 -10.07 10.79 45.02
C SER A 665 -8.92 9.98 44.39
N ASP A 666 -8.14 9.31 45.24
CA ASP A 666 -7.04 8.42 44.83
C ASP A 666 -7.50 6.97 44.59
N VAL A 667 -8.75 6.65 44.91
CA VAL A 667 -9.27 5.30 44.76
C VAL A 667 -9.46 5.03 43.26
N ALA A 668 -8.67 4.07 42.75
CA ALA A 668 -8.84 3.54 41.41
C ALA A 668 -10.30 3.08 41.22
N PRO A 669 -11.01 3.55 40.19
CA PRO A 669 -12.42 3.23 40.04
C PRO A 669 -12.58 1.75 39.72
N ALA A 670 -13.33 1.02 40.56
CA ALA A 670 -14.01 -0.18 40.10
C ALA A 670 -15.10 0.23 39.10
N ASP A 671 -15.83 1.31 39.40
CA ASP A 671 -16.79 2.00 38.54
C ASP A 671 -16.73 3.52 38.80
N LEU A 672 -16.84 4.34 37.75
CA LEU A 672 -17.08 5.78 37.86
C LEU A 672 -18.59 6.02 37.90
N GLY A 673 -19.06 6.95 38.74
CA GLY A 673 -20.45 7.40 38.70
C GLY A 673 -20.81 7.95 37.31
N GLY A 674 -22.07 7.87 36.89
CA GLY A 674 -22.51 8.48 35.64
C GLY A 674 -22.14 9.97 35.59
N GLY A 675 -21.36 10.39 34.60
CA GLY A 675 -20.83 11.76 34.50
C GLY A 675 -19.71 12.12 35.49
N GLU A 676 -19.07 11.17 36.18
CA GLU A 676 -17.99 11.52 37.12
C GLU A 676 -16.66 11.82 36.40
N MET A 677 -16.10 13.01 36.67
CA MET A 677 -14.69 13.34 36.43
C MET A 677 -13.92 13.27 37.77
N ARG A 678 -13.12 12.22 37.96
CA ARG A 678 -12.34 12.00 39.17
C ARG A 678 -10.88 12.35 38.97
N ILE A 679 -10.34 13.19 39.84
CA ILE A 679 -8.94 13.64 39.81
C ILE A 679 -8.20 13.14 41.05
N SER A 680 -7.07 12.47 40.89
CA SER A 680 -6.24 12.01 42.02
C SER A 680 -5.56 13.19 42.74
N SER A 681 -5.20 12.98 44.01
CA SER A 681 -4.40 13.93 44.80
C SER A 681 -2.98 14.12 44.27
N SER A 682 -2.45 13.12 43.54
CA SER A 682 -1.16 13.21 42.86
C SER A 682 -1.16 14.06 41.59
N THR A 683 -2.32 14.52 41.11
CA THR A 683 -2.40 15.39 39.93
C THR A 683 -1.96 16.81 40.25
N ARG A 684 -0.97 17.33 39.50
CA ARG A 684 -0.41 18.67 39.70
C ARG A 684 -1.07 19.70 38.78
N PHE A 685 -1.32 20.89 39.31
CA PHE A 685 -1.85 22.04 38.58
C PHE A 685 -0.85 23.19 38.70
N ALA A 686 -0.35 23.73 37.60
CA ALA A 686 0.63 24.81 37.59
C ALA A 686 0.26 25.89 36.57
N GLU A 687 0.26 27.16 36.95
CA GLU A 687 0.18 28.28 36.00
C GLU A 687 -1.04 28.27 35.04
N ASN A 688 -2.13 27.56 35.39
CA ASN A 688 -3.37 27.64 34.63
C ASN A 688 -4.11 28.93 34.97
N GLY A 689 -4.87 29.49 34.03
CA GLY A 689 -5.72 30.65 34.29
C GLY A 689 -6.70 30.40 35.43
N THR A 690 -7.32 29.21 35.42
CA THR A 690 -8.09 28.66 36.54
C THR A 690 -7.87 27.16 36.67
N ARG A 691 -7.96 26.64 37.90
CA ARG A 691 -7.85 25.19 38.16
C ARG A 691 -9.11 24.44 37.70
N VAL A 692 -10.27 24.95 38.05
CA VAL A 692 -11.57 24.35 37.73
C VAL A 692 -12.43 25.40 37.07
N GLY A 693 -12.95 25.08 35.89
CA GLY A 693 -13.86 25.96 35.15
C GLY A 693 -15.28 25.96 35.71
N SER A 694 -16.08 26.93 35.28
CA SER A 694 -17.50 27.03 35.61
C SER A 694 -18.28 27.55 34.41
N GLY A 695 -19.60 27.33 34.39
CA GLY A 695 -20.47 27.76 33.30
C GLY A 695 -20.59 26.71 32.19
N LEU A 696 -21.06 27.15 31.03
CA LEU A 696 -21.09 26.37 29.81
C LEU A 696 -20.06 26.95 28.85
N ILE A 697 -19.23 26.07 28.29
CA ILE A 697 -18.36 26.40 27.17
C ILE A 697 -18.89 25.74 25.91
N GLU A 698 -18.65 26.39 24.79
CA GLU A 698 -18.90 25.81 23.48
C GLU A 698 -17.90 24.66 23.24
N LEU A 699 -18.41 23.54 22.75
CA LEU A 699 -17.62 22.40 22.32
C LEU A 699 -18.02 22.10 20.87
N PRO A 700 -17.10 21.62 20.02
CA PRO A 700 -17.46 21.30 18.67
C PRO A 700 -18.30 20.03 18.66
N ASN A 701 -19.14 19.91 17.63
CA ASN A 701 -19.87 18.68 17.40
C ASN A 701 -18.87 17.59 17.01
N PRO A 702 -18.94 16.40 17.63
CA PRO A 702 -18.12 15.28 17.22
C PRO A 702 -18.34 14.98 15.72
N PRO A 703 -17.31 14.99 14.87
CA PRO A 703 -17.50 14.92 13.42
C PRO A 703 -17.98 13.55 12.91
N ILE A 704 -17.97 12.52 13.76
CA ILE A 704 -18.36 11.14 13.42
C ILE A 704 -19.66 10.75 14.14
N GLU A 705 -20.47 11.70 14.61
CA GLU A 705 -21.81 11.41 15.15
C GLU A 705 -22.86 11.05 14.09
#